data_AF-A0A958PLI5-F1
#
_entry.id   AF-A0A958PLI5-F1
#
_cell.length_a   1.000
_cell.length_b   1.000
_cell.length_c   1.000
_cell.angle_alpha   90.00
_cell.angle_beta   90.00
_cell.angle_gamma   90.00
#
_symmetry.space_group_name_H-M   'P 1'
#
loop_
_entity.id
_entity.type
_entity.pdbx_description
1 polymer ?
#
loop_
_entity_poly.entity_id
_entity_poly.type
_entity_poly.pdbx_seq_one_letter_code
_entity_poly.pdbx_strand_id
1 'polypeptide(L)'
;MLDSQINTQKSLPTDRYKLLNPLPKYFGQIQVLCKKVYPQYRPWSIEELESHRSYFPDGQLIVVDLDKDKVVGLAFSLIISWNDYSPQDSWKDYTSGGFFHNHDPKKGKTLYGAEVMVDPEYRGQGIGKLLYEGRRQIVEDYDLKRIRAGARIRGYFKYKDKLSPQEYVQKVVNKEISDPTLSFQLGQGFKVIDVASNYILDDPETLGYAAVIEWLNPKNVTPSEIKRQQQVVNRFLTEEKFLSEYLPKELRRLVRKATSCLGQAIKESESDAFFKKIDNYRESLKKTRASKDKKNQLSHIKRKISKESFRDQLKIAHAFSLQLEIVNVCEAAYRSWKLGQKASPSGLESKLNLTYVLTAHPTEARSKSVIDILREIQGMLEASVHRKFVVDEDQLATLMRLLWLQPLSKSQKPTVVDEAEYIFSTVFEPNVFDFLLGEKPGYELKLTTWVGGDKDGHPGVDEKVMKDCLEKSRAYIVRSLRRRLNAVSKDLLQQSRFDKKLLSVSNKLSLFSTDLKKFQNLSRDDGTKLKVWKSKFNSYYKNTSPLAKKHYQMKRVLKILELFPGLVLPIELREDAEKIKNALEDQKSPIRKMLVELERVSGAMDITNYARGLVISHCESANDLQQACMLVDKVCKKALLPVIPLFETKEALVSSSKILTEWFKNRKNRDRVSRFWMNKFEVMLGYSDSAKQIGVLPSRMLISKSMQATDRTIRKHLFTPIFFHGSGGSVARGGGSIKEQISWWSYSAINAPKMTIQGEMIQRLFSSKEILNSQCAHLTRESLRRKTNKFSNKKNKVLEKLAGLVEAEYLKFIGDTKQLDLILQATPYHYLNVLKIGSRPSKRPSENLSLSALRAIPWVLCWTQARILLPSWWGIGSAWANLIEEEKVALKESFSDDKFLSSFVKTLGYTLEKVDLDVWEFYFDKPSKEILEKIKTEHEKAKRFVLEVSQEGDVLSHRPWMKESIYLRSPHIHILNLLQVEAIKRSDEALLKETIVGIACGMMTTG
;
A
#
# COMPACT_ATOMS: atom_id res chain seq x y z
N MET A 1 7.51 -55.61 -10.57
CA MET A 1 6.99 -56.99 -10.55
C MET A 1 5.57 -56.98 -11.06
N LEU A 2 5.35 -57.75 -12.12
CA LEU A 2 4.12 -58.46 -12.51
C LEU A 2 2.82 -57.68 -12.76
N ASP A 3 2.48 -57.64 -14.05
CA ASP A 3 1.19 -58.04 -14.63
C ASP A 3 0.01 -58.22 -13.67
N SER A 4 -1.00 -57.38 -13.83
CA SER A 4 -2.38 -57.81 -14.05
C SER A 4 -3.30 -56.60 -14.17
N GLN A 5 -3.71 -56.28 -15.41
CA GLN A 5 -5.11 -56.08 -15.81
C GLN A 5 -5.15 -55.50 -17.23
N ILE A 6 -4.94 -56.40 -18.18
CA ILE A 6 -5.61 -56.33 -19.47
C ILE A 6 -7.12 -56.44 -19.17
N ASN A 7 -7.89 -55.36 -19.34
CA ASN A 7 -9.15 -55.47 -20.07
C ASN A 7 -9.80 -54.12 -20.45
N THR A 8 -10.41 -54.13 -21.63
CA THR A 8 -11.24 -53.10 -22.29
C THR A 8 -10.54 -51.95 -23.02
N GLN A 9 -9.70 -52.29 -24.01
CA GLN A 9 -9.76 -51.56 -25.28
C GLN A 9 -11.16 -51.76 -25.88
N LYS A 10 -12.13 -50.91 -25.50
CA LYS A 10 -13.30 -50.68 -26.35
C LYS A 10 -12.78 -49.92 -27.57
N SER A 11 -12.82 -50.58 -28.73
CA SER A 11 -12.57 -49.99 -30.03
C SER A 11 -13.31 -48.66 -30.16
N LEU A 12 -12.68 -47.68 -30.79
CA LEU A 12 -13.35 -46.45 -31.17
C LEU A 12 -14.60 -46.80 -31.99
N PRO A 13 -15.71 -46.08 -31.83
CA PRO A 13 -16.92 -46.51 -32.46
C PRO A 13 -16.76 -46.32 -33.99
N THR A 14 -16.97 -47.44 -34.67
CA THR A 14 -17.29 -47.75 -36.08
C THR A 14 -17.52 -46.59 -37.06
N ASP A 15 -17.49 -46.90 -38.37
CA ASP A 15 -17.80 -46.01 -39.53
C ASP A 15 -19.08 -45.15 -39.42
N ARG A 16 -19.90 -45.35 -38.38
CA ARG A 16 -21.14 -44.64 -38.07
C ARG A 16 -20.97 -43.24 -37.48
N TYR A 17 -19.94 -42.98 -36.67
CA TYR A 17 -19.77 -41.68 -36.01
C TYR A 17 -18.58 -40.91 -36.56
N LYS A 18 -18.81 -39.67 -37.00
CA LYS A 18 -17.76 -38.83 -37.60
C LYS A 18 -17.50 -37.57 -36.77
N LEU A 19 -16.23 -37.33 -36.45
CA LEU A 19 -15.75 -36.08 -35.85
C LEU A 19 -15.56 -35.03 -36.96
N LEU A 20 -16.16 -33.85 -36.79
CA LEU A 20 -16.16 -32.77 -37.79
C LEU A 20 -16.03 -31.41 -37.10
N ASN A 21 -15.57 -30.39 -37.84
CA ASN A 21 -15.73 -28.99 -37.42
C ASN A 21 -17.13 -28.48 -37.84
N PRO A 22 -17.85 -27.75 -36.97
CA PRO A 22 -19.23 -27.35 -37.24
C PRO A 22 -19.32 -26.25 -38.31
N LEU A 23 -20.02 -26.56 -39.40
CA LEU A 23 -20.53 -25.58 -40.36
C LEU A 23 -21.85 -24.96 -39.87
N PRO A 24 -22.25 -23.77 -40.38
CA PRO A 24 -23.48 -23.08 -39.96
C PRO A 24 -24.75 -23.94 -40.02
N LYS A 25 -24.83 -24.89 -40.97
CA LYS A 25 -25.94 -25.85 -41.08
C LYS A 25 -26.16 -26.71 -39.82
N TYR A 26 -25.14 -26.89 -38.98
CA TYR A 26 -25.21 -27.68 -37.76
C TYR A 26 -25.60 -26.86 -36.52
N PHE A 27 -25.63 -25.52 -36.59
CA PHE A 27 -25.84 -24.66 -35.42
C PHE A 27 -27.19 -24.89 -34.74
N GLY A 28 -28.26 -25.10 -35.53
CA GLY A 28 -29.56 -25.46 -34.99
C GLY A 28 -29.53 -26.78 -34.21
N GLN A 29 -28.84 -27.81 -34.73
CA GLN A 29 -28.68 -29.09 -34.05
C GLN A 29 -27.83 -28.98 -32.77
N ILE A 30 -26.79 -28.14 -32.78
CA ILE A 30 -25.99 -27.82 -31.60
C ILE A 30 -26.86 -27.20 -30.51
N GLN A 31 -27.72 -26.25 -30.84
CA GLN A 31 -28.64 -25.63 -29.86
C GLN A 31 -29.61 -26.65 -29.27
N VAL A 32 -30.13 -27.57 -30.09
CA VAL A 32 -30.98 -28.68 -29.63
C VAL A 32 -30.22 -29.60 -28.67
N LEU A 33 -28.98 -29.97 -29.00
CA LEU A 33 -28.14 -30.79 -28.13
C LEU A 33 -27.87 -30.09 -26.79
N CYS A 34 -27.53 -28.79 -26.81
CA CYS A 34 -27.30 -28.01 -25.59
C CYS A 34 -28.53 -27.99 -24.70
N LYS A 35 -29.72 -27.70 -25.25
CA LYS A 35 -30.98 -27.72 -24.47
C LYS A 35 -31.28 -29.12 -23.91
N LYS A 36 -30.95 -30.20 -24.64
CA LYS A 36 -31.18 -31.57 -24.18
C LYS A 36 -30.24 -31.96 -23.02
N VAL A 37 -28.98 -31.54 -23.09
CA VAL A 37 -27.97 -31.88 -22.07
C VAL A 37 -28.10 -30.97 -20.84
N TYR A 38 -28.45 -29.71 -21.05
CA TYR A 38 -28.56 -28.67 -20.03
C TYR A 38 -29.83 -27.80 -20.21
N PRO A 39 -31.02 -28.34 -19.89
CA PRO A 39 -32.31 -27.65 -20.11
C PRO A 39 -32.43 -26.31 -19.38
N GLN A 40 -31.73 -26.15 -18.26
CA GLN A 40 -31.74 -24.97 -17.42
C GLN A 40 -30.80 -23.86 -17.89
N TYR A 41 -29.98 -24.11 -18.91
CA TYR A 41 -29.03 -23.14 -19.45
C TYR A 41 -29.45 -22.67 -20.84
N ARG A 42 -29.14 -21.40 -21.14
CA ARG A 42 -29.26 -20.87 -22.50
C ARG A 42 -28.29 -21.64 -23.40
N PRO A 43 -28.73 -22.18 -24.56
CA PRO A 43 -27.82 -22.77 -25.53
C PRO A 43 -26.92 -21.70 -26.15
N TRP A 44 -25.82 -22.12 -26.76
CA TRP A 44 -24.96 -21.22 -27.54
C TRP A 44 -25.77 -20.45 -28.59
N SER A 45 -25.61 -19.14 -28.63
CA SER A 45 -26.20 -18.30 -29.67
C SER A 45 -25.51 -18.49 -31.01
N ILE A 46 -26.20 -18.14 -32.09
CA ILE A 46 -25.64 -18.23 -33.44
C ILE A 46 -24.41 -17.31 -33.55
N GLU A 47 -24.47 -16.13 -32.92
CA GLU A 47 -23.36 -15.17 -32.90
C GLU A 47 -22.14 -15.73 -32.14
N GLU A 48 -22.33 -16.42 -31.02
CA GLU A 48 -21.24 -17.08 -30.30
C GLU A 48 -20.63 -18.21 -31.14
N LEU A 49 -21.46 -19.05 -31.78
CA LEU A 49 -20.98 -20.14 -32.63
C LEU A 49 -20.21 -19.64 -33.87
N GLU A 50 -20.68 -18.56 -34.50
CA GLU A 50 -19.93 -17.91 -35.58
C GLU A 50 -18.61 -17.31 -35.06
N SER A 51 -18.62 -16.69 -33.88
CA SER A 51 -17.39 -16.17 -33.27
C SER A 51 -16.38 -17.30 -33.04
N HIS A 52 -16.79 -18.43 -32.46
CA HIS A 52 -15.91 -19.58 -32.25
C HIS A 52 -15.27 -20.05 -33.56
N ARG A 53 -16.08 -20.18 -34.61
CA ARG A 53 -15.64 -20.60 -35.94
C ARG A 53 -14.69 -19.59 -36.58
N SER A 54 -14.93 -18.30 -36.39
CA SER A 54 -14.09 -17.23 -36.95
C SER A 54 -12.74 -17.12 -36.26
N TYR A 55 -12.67 -17.32 -34.93
CA TYR A 55 -11.42 -17.16 -34.18
C TYR A 55 -10.58 -18.44 -34.16
N PHE A 56 -11.23 -19.62 -34.05
CA PHE A 56 -10.51 -20.88 -33.98
C PHE A 56 -11.37 -22.05 -34.49
N PRO A 57 -11.50 -22.21 -35.82
CA PRO A 57 -12.35 -23.24 -36.43
C PRO A 57 -11.94 -24.65 -36.01
N ASP A 58 -10.63 -24.94 -36.01
CA ASP A 58 -10.08 -26.25 -35.64
C ASP A 58 -10.40 -26.63 -34.19
N GLY A 59 -10.53 -25.62 -33.31
CA GLY A 59 -10.88 -25.79 -31.90
C GLY A 59 -12.31 -26.26 -31.64
N GLN A 60 -13.17 -26.21 -32.65
CA GLN A 60 -14.59 -26.51 -32.52
C GLN A 60 -14.90 -27.87 -33.14
N LEU A 61 -15.31 -28.82 -32.30
CA LEU A 61 -15.55 -30.20 -32.71
C LEU A 61 -17.00 -30.59 -32.45
N ILE A 62 -17.59 -31.31 -33.39
CA ILE A 62 -18.87 -32.00 -33.26
C ILE A 62 -18.72 -33.47 -33.67
N VAL A 63 -19.55 -34.34 -33.10
CA VAL A 63 -19.69 -35.72 -33.56
C VAL A 63 -21.07 -35.88 -34.18
N VAL A 64 -21.13 -36.36 -35.41
CA VAL A 64 -22.36 -36.62 -36.17
C VAL A 64 -22.57 -38.13 -36.29
N ASP A 65 -23.77 -38.60 -35.96
CA ASP A 65 -24.26 -39.94 -36.31
C ASP A 65 -24.67 -39.92 -37.78
N LEU A 66 -23.87 -40.55 -38.65
CA LEU A 66 -24.04 -40.52 -40.10
C LEU A 66 -25.34 -41.17 -40.55
N ASP A 67 -25.81 -42.19 -39.83
CA ASP A 67 -27.06 -42.89 -40.14
C ASP A 67 -28.30 -42.01 -39.95
N LYS A 68 -28.19 -40.99 -39.08
CA LYS A 68 -29.30 -40.11 -38.68
C LYS A 68 -29.08 -38.64 -39.04
N ASP A 69 -27.95 -38.32 -39.65
CA ASP A 69 -27.44 -36.95 -39.88
C ASP A 69 -27.64 -36.02 -38.67
N LYS A 70 -27.32 -36.55 -37.48
CA LYS A 70 -27.61 -35.89 -36.20
C LYS A 70 -26.33 -35.59 -35.41
N VAL A 71 -26.19 -34.35 -34.92
CA VAL A 71 -25.15 -33.99 -33.95
C VAL A 71 -25.44 -34.65 -32.60
N VAL A 72 -24.57 -35.56 -32.17
CA VAL A 72 -24.70 -36.37 -30.95
C VAL A 72 -23.65 -36.03 -29.87
N GLY A 73 -22.66 -35.21 -30.21
CA GLY A 73 -21.68 -34.69 -29.26
C GLY A 73 -20.99 -33.43 -29.76
N LEU A 74 -20.41 -32.65 -28.84
CA LEU A 74 -19.60 -31.48 -29.16
C LEU A 74 -18.49 -31.26 -28.14
N ALA A 75 -17.42 -30.59 -28.58
CA ALA A 75 -16.34 -30.08 -27.75
C ALA A 75 -15.80 -28.77 -28.31
N PHE A 76 -15.89 -27.69 -27.54
CA PHE A 76 -15.38 -26.38 -27.95
C PHE A 76 -14.14 -25.99 -27.16
N SER A 77 -13.17 -25.40 -27.85
CA SER A 77 -11.85 -25.13 -27.31
C SER A 77 -11.27 -23.83 -27.85
N LEU A 78 -10.32 -23.25 -27.12
CA LEU A 78 -9.50 -22.12 -27.57
C LEU A 78 -8.08 -22.22 -27.00
N ILE A 79 -7.12 -21.61 -27.69
CA ILE A 79 -5.73 -21.54 -27.22
C ILE A 79 -5.57 -20.29 -26.35
N ILE A 80 -5.05 -20.47 -25.14
CA ILE A 80 -4.82 -19.38 -24.21
C ILE A 80 -3.41 -19.42 -23.61
N SER A 81 -2.90 -18.24 -23.27
CA SER A 81 -1.79 -18.10 -22.34
C SER A 81 -2.31 -18.34 -20.91
N TRP A 82 -2.24 -19.61 -20.45
CA TRP A 82 -2.75 -19.99 -19.13
C TRP A 82 -2.19 -19.13 -17.99
N ASN A 83 -0.96 -18.64 -18.14
CA ASN A 83 -0.33 -17.82 -17.11
C ASN A 83 -1.12 -16.53 -16.85
N ASP A 84 -1.96 -16.05 -17.77
CA ASP A 84 -2.76 -14.85 -17.57
C ASP A 84 -4.01 -15.08 -16.71
N TYR A 85 -4.31 -16.35 -16.40
CA TYR A 85 -5.47 -16.77 -15.63
C TYR A 85 -5.07 -17.40 -14.29
N SER A 86 -5.99 -17.33 -13.34
CA SER A 86 -5.96 -18.05 -12.07
C SER A 86 -6.81 -19.31 -12.20
N PRO A 87 -6.41 -20.48 -11.67
CA PRO A 87 -7.30 -21.64 -11.63
C PRO A 87 -8.68 -21.35 -11.01
N GLN A 88 -8.76 -20.35 -10.12
CA GLN A 88 -9.99 -19.85 -9.49
C GLN A 88 -10.87 -18.96 -10.40
N ASP A 89 -10.45 -18.68 -11.64
CA ASP A 89 -11.18 -17.83 -12.57
C ASP A 89 -12.48 -18.48 -13.07
N SER A 90 -13.45 -17.62 -13.39
CA SER A 90 -14.74 -18.07 -13.89
C SER A 90 -14.61 -18.59 -15.31
N TRP A 91 -15.55 -19.46 -15.71
CA TRP A 91 -15.66 -19.90 -17.09
C TRP A 91 -15.74 -18.71 -18.06
N LYS A 92 -16.48 -17.64 -17.69
CA LYS A 92 -16.60 -16.41 -18.50
C LYS A 92 -15.27 -15.69 -18.69
N ASP A 93 -14.36 -15.75 -17.71
CA ASP A 93 -13.02 -15.16 -17.86
C ASP A 93 -12.21 -15.93 -18.90
N TYR A 94 -12.25 -17.27 -18.85
CA TYR A 94 -11.53 -18.13 -19.78
C TYR A 94 -12.08 -18.09 -21.21
N THR A 95 -13.37 -17.78 -21.39
CA THR A 95 -14.05 -17.82 -22.69
C THR A 95 -14.37 -16.44 -23.27
N SER A 96 -13.91 -15.35 -22.65
CA SER A 96 -14.29 -13.98 -23.03
C SER A 96 -15.83 -13.81 -23.08
N GLY A 97 -16.49 -14.24 -22.01
CA GLY A 97 -17.95 -14.22 -21.88
C GLY A 97 -18.67 -15.18 -22.82
N GLY A 98 -17.98 -16.17 -23.40
CA GLY A 98 -18.54 -17.12 -24.35
C GLY A 98 -18.16 -16.85 -25.81
N PHE A 99 -17.47 -15.75 -26.15
CA PHE A 99 -17.16 -15.40 -27.54
C PHE A 99 -15.78 -15.83 -28.05
N PHE A 100 -14.87 -16.22 -27.15
CA PHE A 100 -13.48 -16.64 -27.45
C PHE A 100 -12.59 -15.54 -28.07
N HIS A 101 -12.91 -14.25 -27.89
CA HIS A 101 -12.05 -13.12 -28.33
C HIS A 101 -10.63 -13.14 -27.77
N ASN A 102 -10.39 -13.93 -26.72
CA ASN A 102 -9.11 -14.12 -26.05
C ASN A 102 -8.31 -15.32 -26.60
N HIS A 103 -8.71 -15.89 -27.73
CA HIS A 103 -7.92 -16.88 -28.46
C HIS A 103 -6.57 -16.27 -28.88
N ASP A 104 -5.47 -16.86 -28.40
CA ASP A 104 -4.11 -16.37 -28.64
C ASP A 104 -3.18 -17.54 -29.03
N PRO A 105 -3.12 -17.90 -30.32
CA PRO A 105 -2.25 -18.98 -30.80
C PRO A 105 -0.78 -18.56 -30.86
N LYS A 106 -0.47 -17.25 -30.79
CA LYS A 106 0.91 -16.74 -30.88
C LYS A 106 1.65 -16.90 -29.56
N LYS A 107 1.00 -16.60 -28.43
CA LYS A 107 1.62 -16.67 -27.09
C LYS A 107 1.10 -17.85 -26.26
N GLY A 108 -0.09 -18.36 -26.57
CA GLY A 108 -0.72 -19.44 -25.83
C GLY A 108 -0.02 -20.79 -26.01
N LYS A 109 0.01 -21.57 -24.92
CA LYS A 109 0.58 -22.94 -24.90
C LYS A 109 -0.34 -23.96 -24.24
N THR A 110 -1.59 -23.57 -24.01
CA THR A 110 -2.63 -24.40 -23.40
C THR A 110 -3.86 -24.39 -24.28
N LEU A 111 -4.35 -25.56 -24.66
CA LEU A 111 -5.71 -25.71 -25.18
C LEU A 111 -6.67 -25.71 -24.00
N TYR A 112 -7.52 -24.68 -23.91
CA TYR A 112 -8.56 -24.63 -22.91
C TYR A 112 -9.83 -25.31 -23.43
N GLY A 113 -10.29 -26.34 -22.73
CA GLY A 113 -11.55 -27.01 -23.02
C GLY A 113 -12.72 -26.23 -22.41
N ALA A 114 -13.38 -25.42 -23.23
CA ALA A 114 -14.47 -24.55 -22.80
C ALA A 114 -15.78 -25.30 -22.58
N GLU A 115 -16.09 -26.30 -23.42
CA GLU A 115 -17.34 -27.05 -23.33
C GLU A 115 -17.18 -28.48 -23.83
N VAL A 116 -17.89 -29.44 -23.24
CA VAL A 116 -17.99 -30.81 -23.76
C VAL A 116 -19.36 -31.39 -23.44
N MET A 117 -20.08 -31.85 -24.46
CA MET A 117 -21.41 -32.43 -24.29
C MET A 117 -21.56 -33.70 -25.13
N VAL A 118 -22.30 -34.65 -24.61
CA VAL A 118 -22.73 -35.88 -25.30
C VAL A 118 -24.21 -36.05 -25.04
N ASP A 119 -24.98 -36.30 -26.11
CA ASP A 119 -26.42 -36.58 -26.04
C ASP A 119 -26.66 -37.71 -25.02
N PRO A 120 -27.57 -37.54 -24.04
CA PRO A 120 -27.81 -38.55 -23.00
C PRO A 120 -28.04 -39.97 -23.54
N GLU A 121 -28.68 -40.12 -24.70
CA GLU A 121 -28.96 -41.42 -25.36
C GLU A 121 -27.71 -42.07 -25.96
N TYR A 122 -26.65 -41.29 -26.20
CA TYR A 122 -25.41 -41.73 -26.85
C TYR A 122 -24.25 -41.88 -25.86
N ARG A 123 -24.52 -41.70 -24.55
CA ARG A 123 -23.52 -41.93 -23.49
C ARG A 123 -23.16 -43.42 -23.43
N GLY A 124 -21.88 -43.71 -23.15
CA GLY A 124 -21.36 -45.08 -23.13
C GLY A 124 -20.99 -45.66 -24.51
N GLN A 125 -21.29 -44.95 -25.61
CA GLN A 125 -21.00 -45.39 -26.98
C GLN A 125 -19.66 -44.87 -27.55
N GLY A 126 -18.76 -44.36 -26.71
CA GLY A 126 -17.43 -43.88 -27.14
C GLY A 126 -17.36 -42.45 -27.67
N ILE A 127 -18.48 -41.74 -27.83
CA ILE A 127 -18.53 -40.34 -28.33
C ILE A 127 -17.64 -39.39 -27.53
N GLY A 128 -17.68 -39.47 -26.20
CA GLY A 128 -16.83 -38.64 -25.35
C GLY A 128 -15.33 -38.89 -25.56
N LYS A 129 -14.93 -40.15 -25.81
CA LYS A 129 -13.54 -40.51 -26.09
C LYS A 129 -13.06 -39.90 -27.41
N LEU A 130 -13.89 -39.99 -28.47
CA LEU A 130 -13.63 -39.34 -29.77
C LEU A 130 -13.40 -37.83 -29.64
N LEU A 131 -14.22 -37.13 -28.84
CA LEU A 131 -14.07 -35.69 -28.63
C LEU A 131 -12.76 -35.32 -27.93
N TYR A 132 -12.31 -36.11 -26.95
CA TYR A 132 -11.02 -35.86 -26.28
C TYR A 132 -9.82 -36.24 -27.13
N GLU A 133 -9.92 -37.26 -27.98
CA GLU A 133 -8.91 -37.59 -28.97
C GLU A 133 -8.76 -36.46 -30.00
N GLY A 134 -9.86 -35.90 -30.49
CA GLY A 134 -9.83 -34.70 -31.34
C GLY A 134 -9.11 -33.51 -30.68
N ARG A 135 -9.35 -33.27 -29.38
CA ARG A 135 -8.61 -32.24 -28.63
C ARG A 135 -7.12 -32.53 -28.50
N ARG A 136 -6.73 -33.79 -28.35
CA ARG A 136 -5.32 -34.17 -28.30
C ARG A 136 -4.66 -33.95 -29.66
N GLN A 137 -5.35 -34.26 -30.75
CA GLN A 137 -4.87 -33.98 -32.10
C GLN A 137 -4.59 -32.49 -32.29
N ILE A 138 -5.53 -31.61 -31.89
CA ILE A 138 -5.34 -30.15 -31.94
C ILE A 138 -4.09 -29.73 -31.13
N VAL A 139 -3.87 -30.32 -29.96
CA VAL A 139 -2.70 -30.03 -29.12
C VAL A 139 -1.39 -30.44 -29.78
N GLU A 140 -1.40 -31.52 -30.56
CA GLU A 140 -0.25 -31.94 -31.36
C GLU A 140 -0.03 -31.03 -32.57
N ASP A 141 -1.09 -30.74 -33.34
CA ASP A 141 -1.03 -29.93 -34.56
C ASP A 141 -0.55 -28.49 -34.28
N TYR A 142 -0.91 -27.94 -33.12
CA TYR A 142 -0.55 -26.58 -32.71
C TYR A 142 0.68 -26.51 -31.80
N ASP A 143 1.39 -27.62 -31.60
CA ASP A 143 2.56 -27.71 -30.71
C ASP A 143 2.27 -27.11 -29.31
N LEU A 144 1.15 -27.50 -28.73
CA LEU A 144 0.72 -27.05 -27.41
C LEU A 144 1.24 -28.00 -26.34
N LYS A 145 1.42 -27.47 -25.12
CA LYS A 145 1.98 -28.24 -24.01
C LYS A 145 0.96 -29.12 -23.31
N ARG A 146 -0.32 -28.76 -23.38
CA ARG A 146 -1.35 -29.32 -22.49
C ARG A 146 -2.76 -28.93 -22.88
N ILE A 147 -3.71 -29.68 -22.32
CA ILE A 147 -5.13 -29.34 -22.23
C ILE A 147 -5.43 -28.98 -20.78
N ARG A 148 -6.19 -27.91 -20.56
CA ARG A 148 -6.79 -27.59 -19.24
C ARG A 148 -8.26 -27.28 -19.37
N ALA A 149 -9.04 -27.60 -18.34
CA ALA A 149 -10.48 -27.30 -18.28
C ALA A 149 -10.94 -27.23 -16.83
N GLY A 150 -12.10 -26.64 -16.58
CA GLY A 150 -12.84 -26.84 -15.33
C GLY A 150 -13.89 -27.94 -15.50
N ALA A 151 -13.67 -29.03 -14.79
CA ALA A 151 -14.60 -30.15 -14.65
C ALA A 151 -15.75 -29.77 -13.72
N ARG A 152 -16.97 -29.67 -14.26
CA ARG A 152 -18.17 -29.43 -13.46
C ARG A 152 -18.43 -30.63 -12.53
N ILE A 153 -18.32 -30.42 -11.22
CA ILE A 153 -18.50 -31.46 -10.19
C ILE A 153 -19.99 -31.66 -9.86
N ARG A 154 -20.73 -32.18 -10.84
CA ARG A 154 -22.21 -32.22 -10.84
C ARG A 154 -22.81 -33.01 -9.68
N GLY A 155 -22.06 -33.92 -9.06
CA GLY A 155 -22.52 -34.66 -7.89
C GLY A 155 -22.43 -33.88 -6.58
N TYR A 156 -21.76 -32.72 -6.54
CA TYR A 156 -21.39 -32.04 -5.30
C TYR A 156 -22.59 -31.55 -4.47
N PHE A 157 -23.68 -31.08 -5.08
CA PHE A 157 -24.86 -30.60 -4.33
C PHE A 157 -25.41 -31.61 -3.32
N LYS A 158 -25.23 -32.92 -3.56
CA LYS A 158 -25.66 -34.01 -2.67
C LYS A 158 -24.82 -34.12 -1.39
N TYR A 159 -23.62 -33.52 -1.39
CA TYR A 159 -22.61 -33.61 -0.33
C TYR A 159 -22.28 -32.26 0.32
N LYS A 160 -22.91 -31.17 -0.14
CA LYS A 160 -22.59 -29.78 0.29
C LYS A 160 -22.61 -29.57 1.81
N ASP A 161 -23.46 -30.30 2.54
CA ASP A 161 -23.62 -30.17 3.99
C ASP A 161 -22.66 -31.09 4.78
N LYS A 162 -21.91 -31.97 4.10
CA LYS A 162 -21.03 -32.98 4.70
C LYS A 162 -19.56 -32.83 4.32
N LEU A 163 -19.28 -32.29 3.14
CA LEU A 163 -17.93 -32.18 2.58
C LEU A 163 -17.75 -30.80 1.97
N SER A 164 -16.57 -30.23 2.16
CA SER A 164 -16.10 -29.12 1.33
C SER A 164 -15.94 -29.58 -0.13
N PRO A 165 -15.94 -28.64 -1.10
CA PRO A 165 -15.72 -28.97 -2.51
C PRO A 165 -14.37 -29.65 -2.76
N GLN A 166 -13.35 -29.24 -1.99
CA GLN A 166 -12.00 -29.80 -2.02
C GLN A 166 -12.01 -31.27 -1.59
N GLU A 167 -12.58 -31.57 -0.42
CA GLU A 167 -12.69 -32.94 0.11
C GLU A 167 -13.52 -33.84 -0.80
N TYR A 168 -14.60 -33.30 -1.39
CA TYR A 168 -15.40 -34.03 -2.38
C TYR A 168 -14.55 -34.45 -3.58
N VAL A 169 -13.81 -33.52 -4.17
CA VAL A 169 -12.95 -33.79 -5.32
C VAL A 169 -11.82 -34.76 -4.95
N GLN A 170 -11.25 -34.63 -3.76
CA GLN A 170 -10.25 -35.58 -3.25
C GLN A 170 -10.78 -37.01 -3.20
N LYS A 171 -11.99 -37.19 -2.65
CA LYS A 171 -12.66 -38.49 -2.60
C LYS A 171 -12.98 -39.02 -4.01
N VAL A 172 -13.28 -38.16 -4.97
CA VAL A 172 -13.44 -38.57 -6.38
C VAL A 172 -12.11 -39.03 -6.98
N VAL A 173 -11.02 -38.29 -6.75
CA VAL A 173 -9.68 -38.66 -7.21
C VAL A 173 -9.22 -40.00 -6.62
N ASN A 174 -9.53 -40.23 -5.34
CA ASN A 174 -9.25 -41.47 -4.62
C ASN A 174 -10.20 -42.63 -4.99
N LYS A 175 -11.18 -42.39 -5.88
CA LYS A 175 -12.23 -43.35 -6.28
C LYS A 175 -13.17 -43.79 -5.14
N GLU A 176 -13.26 -43.01 -4.07
CA GLU A 176 -14.20 -43.22 -2.96
C GLU A 176 -15.61 -42.69 -3.32
N ILE A 177 -15.70 -41.69 -4.19
CA ILE A 177 -16.95 -41.12 -4.72
C ILE A 177 -16.88 -41.13 -6.25
N SER A 178 -18.01 -41.37 -6.92
CA SER A 178 -18.10 -41.22 -8.37
C SER A 178 -18.83 -39.93 -8.75
N ASP A 179 -18.15 -39.02 -9.44
CA ASP A 179 -18.75 -37.84 -10.07
C ASP A 179 -18.96 -38.07 -11.58
N PRO A 180 -20.15 -37.76 -12.15
CA PRO A 180 -20.45 -38.04 -13.55
C PRO A 180 -19.49 -37.41 -14.58
N THR A 181 -18.91 -36.25 -14.26
CA THR A 181 -18.04 -35.49 -15.18
C THR A 181 -16.58 -35.77 -14.86
N LEU A 182 -16.20 -35.56 -13.60
CA LEU A 182 -14.81 -35.64 -13.17
C LEU A 182 -14.27 -37.07 -13.24
N SER A 183 -15.03 -38.08 -12.82
CA SER A 183 -14.59 -39.49 -12.91
C SER A 183 -14.28 -39.88 -14.37
N PHE A 184 -15.11 -39.44 -15.32
CA PHE A 184 -14.88 -39.68 -16.74
C PHE A 184 -13.59 -39.01 -17.24
N GLN A 185 -13.37 -37.74 -16.89
CA GLN A 185 -12.19 -36.97 -17.31
C GLN A 185 -10.89 -37.52 -16.69
N LEU A 186 -10.93 -37.98 -15.44
CA LEU A 186 -9.83 -38.71 -14.81
C LEU A 186 -9.50 -40.00 -15.60
N GLY A 187 -10.53 -40.72 -16.06
CA GLY A 187 -10.38 -41.87 -16.95
C GLY A 187 -9.76 -41.53 -18.32
N GLN A 188 -9.81 -40.27 -18.77
CA GLN A 188 -9.12 -39.79 -19.96
C GLN A 188 -7.67 -39.34 -19.68
N GLY A 189 -7.14 -39.61 -18.48
CA GLY A 189 -5.75 -39.30 -18.11
C GLY A 189 -5.52 -37.88 -17.62
N PHE A 190 -6.57 -37.12 -17.32
CA PHE A 190 -6.44 -35.82 -16.67
C PHE A 190 -6.08 -35.97 -15.19
N LYS A 191 -5.40 -34.97 -14.63
CA LYS A 191 -5.16 -34.84 -13.19
C LYS A 191 -5.79 -33.56 -12.66
N VAL A 192 -6.30 -33.62 -11.44
CA VAL A 192 -6.81 -32.44 -10.73
C VAL A 192 -5.64 -31.63 -10.19
N ILE A 193 -5.65 -30.33 -10.43
CA ILE A 193 -4.62 -29.39 -9.99
C ILE A 193 -5.13 -28.29 -9.07
N ASP A 194 -6.45 -28.05 -9.01
CA ASP A 194 -7.11 -27.10 -8.11
C ASP A 194 -8.64 -27.34 -8.08
N VAL A 195 -9.36 -26.66 -7.19
CA VAL A 195 -10.83 -26.53 -7.21
C VAL A 195 -11.21 -25.05 -7.28
N ALA A 196 -11.85 -24.66 -8.38
CA ALA A 196 -12.36 -23.31 -8.60
C ALA A 196 -13.67 -23.10 -7.83
N SER A 197 -13.80 -21.96 -7.15
CA SER A 197 -14.96 -21.62 -6.31
C SER A 197 -16.04 -20.77 -6.97
N ASN A 198 -15.75 -20.18 -8.13
CA ASN A 198 -16.67 -19.29 -8.85
C ASN A 198 -16.63 -19.57 -10.36
N TYR A 199 -16.57 -20.86 -10.73
CA TYR A 199 -16.44 -21.25 -12.12
C TYR A 199 -17.71 -20.91 -12.90
N ILE A 200 -18.89 -21.28 -12.37
CA ILE A 200 -20.22 -20.93 -12.90
C ILE A 200 -21.17 -20.63 -11.73
N LEU A 201 -21.26 -19.36 -11.31
CA LEU A 201 -21.90 -18.91 -10.05
C LEU A 201 -23.34 -19.41 -9.81
N ASP A 202 -24.13 -19.59 -10.86
CA ASP A 202 -25.57 -19.90 -10.77
C ASP A 202 -25.89 -21.37 -11.09
N ASP A 203 -24.92 -22.27 -10.95
CA ASP A 203 -25.11 -23.69 -11.27
C ASP A 203 -25.70 -24.47 -10.08
N PRO A 204 -26.96 -24.94 -10.14
CA PRO A 204 -27.62 -25.59 -9.01
C PRO A 204 -27.02 -26.95 -8.65
N GLU A 205 -26.32 -27.61 -9.58
CA GLU A 205 -25.72 -28.93 -9.33
C GLU A 205 -24.31 -28.82 -8.73
N THR A 206 -23.56 -27.78 -9.12
CA THR A 206 -22.16 -27.60 -8.69
C THR A 206 -21.99 -26.52 -7.64
N LEU A 207 -23.00 -25.68 -7.40
CA LEU A 207 -22.97 -24.53 -6.47
C LEU A 207 -21.83 -23.54 -6.77
N GLY A 208 -21.43 -23.40 -8.04
CA GLY A 208 -20.31 -22.54 -8.44
C GLY A 208 -18.97 -23.24 -8.59
N TYR A 209 -18.84 -24.50 -8.17
CA TYR A 209 -17.56 -25.18 -8.06
C TYR A 209 -17.18 -26.01 -9.29
N ALA A 210 -15.89 -26.10 -9.58
CA ALA A 210 -15.35 -27.01 -10.60
C ALA A 210 -13.95 -27.51 -10.23
N ALA A 211 -13.63 -28.75 -10.55
CA ALA A 211 -12.25 -29.24 -10.43
C ALA A 211 -11.45 -28.76 -11.64
N VAL A 212 -10.35 -28.06 -11.42
CA VAL A 212 -9.44 -27.63 -12.48
C VAL A 212 -8.57 -28.83 -12.86
N ILE A 213 -8.68 -29.27 -14.10
CA ILE A 213 -8.01 -30.47 -14.59
C ILE A 213 -6.95 -30.13 -15.64
N GLU A 214 -5.88 -30.92 -15.67
CA GLU A 214 -4.78 -30.80 -16.64
C GLU A 214 -4.41 -32.15 -17.25
N TRP A 215 -4.23 -32.15 -18.56
CA TRP A 215 -3.59 -33.22 -19.32
C TRP A 215 -2.34 -32.66 -20.00
N LEU A 216 -1.18 -33.30 -19.82
CA LEU A 216 0.08 -32.88 -20.44
C LEU A 216 0.29 -33.61 -21.77
N ASN A 217 0.74 -32.88 -22.79
CA ASN A 217 1.12 -33.45 -24.09
C ASN A 217 2.44 -34.21 -23.96
N PRO A 218 2.47 -35.56 -24.04
CA PRO A 218 3.69 -36.33 -23.88
C PRO A 218 4.78 -35.98 -24.90
N LYS A 219 4.40 -35.46 -26.09
CA LYS A 219 5.33 -35.09 -27.17
C LYS A 219 6.00 -33.73 -26.98
N ASN A 220 5.45 -32.84 -26.14
CA ASN A 220 5.90 -31.44 -26.01
C ASN A 220 5.97 -30.94 -24.56
N VAL A 221 6.32 -31.81 -23.62
CA VAL A 221 6.56 -31.44 -22.22
C VAL A 221 7.91 -31.92 -21.73
N THR A 222 8.56 -31.09 -20.92
CA THR A 222 9.87 -31.39 -20.33
C THR A 222 9.72 -32.19 -19.03
N PRO A 223 10.75 -32.95 -18.59
CA PRO A 223 10.75 -33.61 -17.28
C PRO A 223 10.49 -32.65 -16.11
N SER A 224 10.92 -31.38 -16.24
CA SER A 224 10.68 -30.33 -15.25
C SER A 224 9.20 -29.98 -15.11
N GLU A 225 8.44 -30.01 -16.20
CA GLU A 225 7.01 -29.69 -16.23
C GLU A 225 6.18 -30.85 -15.68
N ILE A 226 6.58 -32.09 -15.96
CA ILE A 226 5.98 -33.29 -15.35
C ILE A 226 6.16 -33.26 -13.83
N LYS A 227 7.39 -32.98 -13.36
CA LYS A 227 7.68 -32.83 -11.92
C LYS A 227 6.86 -31.71 -11.29
N ARG A 228 6.70 -30.58 -11.99
CA ARG A 228 5.87 -29.46 -11.52
C ARG A 228 4.40 -29.84 -11.40
N GLN A 229 3.83 -30.56 -12.37
CA GLN A 229 2.47 -31.05 -12.27
C GLN A 229 2.32 -32.00 -11.06
N GLN A 230 3.24 -32.95 -10.88
CA GLN A 230 3.22 -33.86 -9.72
C GLN A 230 3.27 -33.10 -8.39
N GLN A 231 4.10 -32.05 -8.28
CA GLN A 231 4.14 -31.20 -7.10
C GLN A 231 2.81 -30.50 -6.85
N VAL A 232 2.18 -29.94 -7.89
CA VAL A 232 0.87 -29.28 -7.77
C VAL A 232 -0.22 -30.27 -7.37
N VAL A 233 -0.23 -31.46 -7.97
CA VAL A 233 -1.17 -32.54 -7.63
C VAL A 233 -0.96 -32.96 -6.17
N ASN A 234 0.25 -33.33 -5.76
CA ASN A 234 0.52 -33.76 -4.37
C ASN A 234 0.12 -32.68 -3.37
N ARG A 235 0.32 -31.40 -3.72
CA ARG A 235 -0.07 -30.26 -2.91
C ARG A 235 -1.59 -30.14 -2.79
N PHE A 236 -2.31 -30.28 -3.90
CA PHE A 236 -3.76 -30.35 -3.93
C PHE A 236 -4.29 -31.45 -3.01
N LEU A 237 -3.67 -32.64 -3.06
CA LEU A 237 -4.04 -33.77 -2.19
C LEU A 237 -3.70 -33.55 -0.70
N THR A 238 -2.85 -32.57 -0.37
CA THR A 238 -2.37 -32.29 1.00
C THR A 238 -2.87 -30.95 1.58
N GLU A 239 -3.78 -30.26 0.89
CA GLU A 239 -4.41 -28.99 1.29
C GLU A 239 -3.48 -27.79 1.54
N GLU A 240 -2.20 -27.88 1.18
CA GLU A 240 -1.34 -26.71 1.25
C GLU A 240 -1.73 -25.68 0.18
N LYS A 241 -2.27 -24.52 0.54
CA LYS A 241 -2.40 -23.40 -0.42
C LYS A 241 -1.03 -22.94 -0.89
N PHE A 242 -0.88 -22.58 -2.16
CA PHE A 242 0.35 -21.91 -2.59
C PHE A 242 0.44 -20.56 -1.87
N LEU A 243 1.64 -20.23 -1.37
CA LEU A 243 1.95 -18.85 -1.00
C LEU A 243 1.65 -17.86 -2.12
N SER A 244 1.52 -18.31 -3.39
CA SER A 244 1.22 -17.49 -4.57
C SER A 244 -0.28 -17.27 -4.91
N GLU A 245 -1.20 -17.68 -4.03
CA GLU A 245 -2.66 -17.65 -4.29
C GLU A 245 -3.43 -16.58 -3.50
N TYR A 246 -2.76 -15.89 -2.57
CA TYR A 246 -3.40 -14.84 -1.77
C TYR A 246 -3.40 -13.48 -2.49
N LEU A 247 -2.51 -13.28 -3.46
CA LEU A 247 -2.52 -12.10 -4.30
C LEU A 247 -3.63 -12.16 -5.35
N PRO A 248 -4.46 -11.12 -5.43
CA PRO A 248 -5.52 -11.02 -6.43
C PRO A 248 -5.01 -11.19 -7.86
N LYS A 249 -5.81 -11.84 -8.71
CA LYS A 249 -5.47 -12.12 -10.11
C LYS A 249 -5.18 -10.84 -10.91
N GLU A 250 -5.95 -9.79 -10.69
CA GLU A 250 -5.81 -8.53 -11.41
C GLU A 250 -4.45 -7.92 -11.11
N LEU A 251 -4.05 -7.92 -9.84
CA LEU A 251 -2.73 -7.45 -9.41
C LEU A 251 -1.60 -8.29 -10.01
N ARG A 252 -1.69 -9.63 -9.97
CA ARG A 252 -0.68 -10.51 -10.58
C ARG A 252 -0.53 -10.23 -12.08
N ARG A 253 -1.63 -9.99 -12.80
CA ARG A 253 -1.57 -9.63 -14.22
C ARG A 253 -0.97 -8.26 -14.46
N LEU A 254 -1.37 -7.24 -13.70
CA LEU A 254 -0.77 -5.89 -13.80
C LEU A 254 0.75 -5.96 -13.63
N VAL A 255 1.22 -6.66 -12.59
CA VAL A 255 2.67 -6.85 -12.32
C VAL A 255 3.34 -7.57 -13.49
N ARG A 256 2.78 -8.67 -13.99
CA ARG A 256 3.38 -9.39 -15.13
C ARG A 256 3.47 -8.52 -16.38
N LYS A 257 2.40 -7.81 -16.73
CA LYS A 257 2.37 -6.94 -17.92
C LYS A 257 3.40 -5.82 -17.79
N ALA A 258 3.37 -5.07 -16.69
CA ALA A 258 4.26 -3.94 -16.49
C ALA A 258 5.74 -4.36 -16.40
N THR A 259 6.04 -5.48 -15.72
CA THR A 259 7.42 -6.02 -15.66
C THR A 259 7.91 -6.57 -16.99
N SER A 260 7.02 -7.13 -17.83
CA SER A 260 7.37 -7.53 -19.20
C SER A 260 7.70 -6.32 -20.07
N CYS A 261 6.92 -5.24 -19.98
CA CYS A 261 7.22 -3.99 -20.70
C CYS A 261 8.55 -3.38 -20.25
N LEU A 262 8.84 -3.36 -18.95
CA LEU A 262 10.14 -2.94 -18.43
C LEU A 262 11.28 -3.82 -18.96
N GLY A 263 11.09 -5.14 -18.99
CA GLY A 263 12.07 -6.08 -19.55
C GLY A 263 12.38 -5.80 -21.02
N GLN A 264 11.34 -5.52 -21.82
CA GLN A 264 11.50 -5.13 -23.22
C GLN A 264 12.23 -3.79 -23.37
N ALA A 265 11.89 -2.79 -22.55
CA ALA A 265 12.59 -1.49 -22.55
C ALA A 265 14.09 -1.64 -22.23
N ILE A 266 14.46 -2.50 -21.27
CA ILE A 266 15.85 -2.83 -20.95
C ILE A 266 16.52 -3.52 -22.14
N LYS A 267 15.85 -4.50 -22.75
CA LYS A 267 16.37 -5.26 -23.89
C LYS A 267 16.70 -4.35 -25.08
N GLU A 268 15.81 -3.41 -25.39
CA GLU A 268 15.98 -2.44 -26.48
C GLU A 268 17.04 -1.37 -26.19
N SER A 269 17.09 -0.87 -24.96
CA SER A 269 18.01 0.22 -24.58
C SER A 269 19.44 -0.27 -24.36
N GLU A 270 19.61 -1.56 -24.05
CA GLU A 270 20.89 -2.17 -23.73
C GLU A 270 21.24 -3.25 -24.76
N SER A 271 21.07 -4.54 -24.43
CA SER A 271 21.26 -5.66 -25.34
C SER A 271 20.55 -6.91 -24.84
N ASP A 272 20.29 -7.86 -25.74
CA ASP A 272 19.80 -9.20 -25.41
C ASP A 272 20.67 -9.91 -24.36
N ALA A 273 22.00 -9.73 -24.44
CA ALA A 273 22.94 -10.32 -23.51
C ALA A 273 22.78 -9.73 -22.09
N PHE A 274 22.62 -8.41 -21.97
CA PHE A 274 22.40 -7.75 -20.70
C PHE A 274 21.03 -8.10 -20.10
N PHE A 275 19.97 -8.13 -20.92
CA PHE A 275 18.65 -8.58 -20.48
C PHE A 275 18.69 -10.02 -19.93
N LYS A 276 19.33 -10.95 -20.64
CA LYS A 276 19.54 -12.33 -20.16
C LYS A 276 20.32 -12.38 -18.84
N LYS A 277 21.29 -11.48 -18.64
CA LYS A 277 22.03 -11.35 -17.38
C LYS A 277 21.09 -10.99 -16.22
N ILE A 278 20.21 -10.00 -16.38
CA ILE A 278 19.21 -9.63 -15.38
C ILE A 278 18.27 -10.81 -15.07
N ASP A 279 17.80 -11.51 -16.11
CA ASP A 279 16.88 -12.63 -15.91
C ASP A 279 17.54 -13.81 -15.19
N ASN A 280 18.81 -14.12 -15.50
CA ASN A 280 19.60 -15.14 -14.80
C ASN A 280 19.76 -14.82 -13.31
N TYR A 281 19.99 -13.55 -12.95
CA TYR A 281 20.00 -13.13 -11.55
C TYR A 281 18.63 -13.31 -10.91
N ARG A 282 17.56 -12.87 -11.58
CA ARG A 282 16.17 -13.01 -11.09
C ARG A 282 15.82 -14.47 -10.82
N GLU A 283 16.15 -15.38 -11.73
CA GLU A 283 15.90 -16.82 -11.55
C GLU A 283 16.74 -17.42 -10.42
N SER A 284 18.01 -17.05 -10.32
CA SER A 284 18.90 -17.52 -9.25
C SER A 284 18.42 -17.06 -7.88
N LEU A 285 18.03 -15.79 -7.76
CA LEU A 285 17.47 -15.21 -6.54
C LEU A 285 16.10 -15.80 -6.20
N LYS A 286 15.28 -16.17 -7.19
CA LYS A 286 14.01 -16.86 -6.93
C LYS A 286 14.21 -18.21 -6.24
N LYS A 287 15.32 -18.91 -6.53
CA LYS A 287 15.68 -20.20 -5.90
C LYS A 287 16.11 -20.06 -4.43
N THR A 288 16.48 -18.86 -3.97
CA THR A 288 16.82 -18.61 -2.57
C THR A 288 15.58 -18.56 -1.67
N ARG A 289 14.39 -18.42 -2.26
CA ARG A 289 13.12 -18.43 -1.53
C ARG A 289 12.89 -19.79 -0.89
N ALA A 290 12.72 -19.82 0.43
CA ALA A 290 12.48 -21.03 1.22
C ALA A 290 13.61 -22.09 1.15
N SER A 291 14.79 -21.74 0.64
CA SER A 291 15.96 -22.61 0.66
C SER A 291 16.57 -22.65 2.06
N LYS A 292 16.81 -23.86 2.61
CA LYS A 292 17.61 -24.04 3.82
C LYS A 292 19.08 -23.62 3.62
N ASP A 293 19.54 -23.57 2.36
CA ASP A 293 20.89 -23.21 1.95
C ASP A 293 21.00 -21.78 1.39
N LYS A 294 20.07 -20.91 1.77
CA LYS A 294 19.94 -19.55 1.23
C LYS A 294 21.24 -18.74 1.30
N LYS A 295 21.97 -18.80 2.42
CA LYS A 295 23.21 -18.03 2.63
C LYS A 295 24.31 -18.40 1.63
N ASN A 296 24.51 -19.68 1.35
CA ASN A 296 25.53 -20.13 0.38
C ASN A 296 25.15 -19.72 -1.04
N GLN A 297 23.87 -19.80 -1.39
CA GLN A 297 23.38 -19.31 -2.69
C GLN A 297 23.57 -17.80 -2.84
N LEU A 298 23.25 -17.00 -1.82
CA LEU A 298 23.51 -15.56 -1.81
C LEU A 298 25.01 -15.25 -1.90
N SER A 299 25.87 -16.04 -1.24
CA SER A 299 27.33 -15.89 -1.34
C SER A 299 27.83 -16.13 -2.76
N HIS A 300 27.28 -17.14 -3.45
CA HIS A 300 27.60 -17.40 -4.85
C HIS A 300 27.16 -16.24 -5.77
N ILE A 301 25.97 -15.68 -5.53
CA ILE A 301 25.45 -14.52 -6.27
C ILE A 301 26.31 -13.29 -6.01
N LYS A 302 26.68 -13.01 -4.75
CA LYS A 302 27.57 -11.91 -4.38
C LYS A 302 28.89 -11.99 -5.13
N ARG A 303 29.52 -13.18 -5.17
CA ARG A 303 30.77 -13.41 -5.91
C ARG A 303 30.63 -13.23 -7.42
N LYS A 304 29.45 -13.49 -7.99
CA LYS A 304 29.17 -13.21 -9.41
C LYS A 304 29.06 -11.71 -9.64
N ILE A 305 28.24 -11.03 -8.84
CA ILE A 305 28.01 -9.58 -8.94
C ILE A 305 29.31 -8.79 -8.72
N SER A 306 30.17 -9.21 -7.78
CA SER A 306 31.41 -8.50 -7.48
C SER A 306 32.40 -8.50 -8.66
N LYS A 307 32.27 -9.46 -9.59
CA LYS A 307 33.04 -9.56 -10.84
C LYS A 307 32.43 -8.79 -12.01
N GLU A 308 31.19 -8.32 -11.88
CA GLU A 308 30.56 -7.49 -12.91
C GLU A 308 31.26 -6.12 -12.98
N SER A 309 31.22 -5.49 -14.16
CA SER A 309 31.76 -4.14 -14.33
C SER A 309 31.01 -3.15 -13.43
N PHE A 310 31.67 -2.05 -13.05
CA PHE A 310 31.05 -0.98 -12.26
C PHE A 310 29.73 -0.49 -12.88
N ARG A 311 29.77 -0.28 -14.21
CA ARG A 311 28.60 0.16 -14.98
C ARG A 311 27.47 -0.86 -14.92
N ASP A 312 27.79 -2.15 -15.01
CA ASP A 312 26.79 -3.22 -14.94
C ASP A 312 26.22 -3.36 -13.52
N GLN A 313 27.03 -3.23 -12.47
CA GLN A 313 26.54 -3.23 -11.09
C GLN A 313 25.49 -2.13 -10.86
N LEU A 314 25.76 -0.92 -11.35
CA LEU A 314 24.81 0.19 -11.27
C LEU A 314 23.53 -0.08 -12.09
N LYS A 315 23.65 -0.56 -13.33
CA LYS A 315 22.49 -0.91 -14.17
C LYS A 315 21.66 -2.05 -13.58
N ILE A 316 22.31 -3.04 -12.96
CA ILE A 316 21.63 -4.13 -12.24
C ILE A 316 20.87 -3.54 -11.05
N ALA A 317 21.50 -2.70 -10.23
CA ALA A 317 20.82 -2.03 -9.12
C ALA A 317 19.61 -1.23 -9.61
N HIS A 318 19.77 -0.48 -10.70
CA HIS A 318 18.71 0.30 -11.32
C HIS A 318 17.54 -0.57 -11.80
N ALA A 319 17.82 -1.67 -12.52
CA ALA A 319 16.81 -2.60 -13.01
C ALA A 319 15.96 -3.19 -11.88
N PHE A 320 16.60 -3.67 -10.80
CA PHE A 320 15.89 -4.26 -9.66
C PHE A 320 15.14 -3.21 -8.83
N SER A 321 15.65 -1.99 -8.73
CA SER A 321 14.97 -0.87 -8.08
C SER A 321 13.71 -0.46 -8.86
N LEU A 322 13.80 -0.35 -10.19
CA LEU A 322 12.65 -0.08 -11.06
C LEU A 322 11.60 -1.19 -11.02
N GLN A 323 12.01 -2.46 -10.98
CA GLN A 323 11.07 -3.58 -10.82
C GLN A 323 10.25 -3.45 -9.53
N LEU A 324 10.87 -3.04 -8.41
CA LEU A 324 10.17 -2.81 -7.15
C LEU A 324 9.21 -1.60 -7.22
N GLU A 325 9.59 -0.53 -7.91
CA GLU A 325 8.73 0.63 -8.15
C GLU A 325 7.50 0.26 -9.00
N ILE A 326 7.71 -0.48 -10.09
CA ILE A 326 6.62 -0.95 -10.93
C ILE A 326 5.65 -1.85 -10.14
N VAL A 327 6.16 -2.72 -9.26
CA VAL A 327 5.31 -3.51 -8.35
C VAL A 327 4.49 -2.60 -7.43
N ASN A 328 5.09 -1.56 -6.86
CA ASN A 328 4.38 -0.59 -6.01
C ASN A 328 3.29 0.18 -6.79
N VAL A 329 3.57 0.57 -8.04
CA VAL A 329 2.61 1.23 -8.94
C VAL A 329 1.44 0.30 -9.27
N CYS A 330 1.71 -0.96 -9.60
CA CYS A 330 0.67 -1.97 -9.86
C CYS A 330 -0.22 -2.21 -8.63
N GLU A 331 0.38 -2.30 -7.44
CA GLU A 331 -0.38 -2.42 -6.19
C GLU A 331 -1.26 -1.19 -5.92
N ALA A 332 -0.76 0.02 -6.20
CA ALA A 332 -1.52 1.25 -6.06
C ALA A 332 -2.71 1.29 -7.03
N ALA A 333 -2.49 1.00 -8.32
CA ALA A 333 -3.53 0.93 -9.34
C ALA A 333 -4.62 -0.10 -8.98
N TYR A 334 -4.22 -1.32 -8.59
CA TYR A 334 -5.15 -2.36 -8.13
C TYR A 334 -5.96 -1.90 -6.92
N ARG A 335 -5.30 -1.26 -5.94
CA ARG A 335 -5.96 -0.79 -4.71
C ARG A 335 -6.96 0.31 -5.00
N SER A 336 -6.64 1.28 -5.86
CA SER A 336 -7.56 2.34 -6.28
C SER A 336 -8.80 1.74 -6.94
N TRP A 337 -8.62 0.84 -7.92
CA TRP A 337 -9.71 0.12 -8.58
C TRP A 337 -10.59 -0.67 -7.60
N LYS A 338 -9.98 -1.44 -6.69
CA LYS A 338 -10.72 -2.26 -5.72
C LYS A 338 -11.52 -1.40 -4.74
N LEU A 339 -10.97 -0.26 -4.32
CA LEU A 339 -11.66 0.67 -3.44
C LEU A 339 -12.78 1.43 -4.16
N GLY A 340 -12.58 1.78 -5.43
CA GLY A 340 -13.60 2.42 -6.27
C GLY A 340 -14.85 1.55 -6.51
N GLN A 341 -14.71 0.22 -6.44
CA GLN A 341 -15.84 -0.71 -6.52
C GLN A 341 -16.68 -0.78 -5.23
N LYS A 342 -16.15 -0.31 -4.10
CA LYS A 342 -16.91 -0.34 -2.83
C LYS A 342 -17.90 0.82 -2.78
N ALA A 343 -19.14 0.52 -2.41
CA ALA A 343 -20.13 1.56 -2.16
C ALA A 343 -19.60 2.58 -1.14
N SER A 344 -19.82 3.87 -1.43
CA SER A 344 -19.54 4.93 -0.45
C SER A 344 -20.45 4.72 0.76
N PRO A 345 -19.92 4.79 2.00
CA PRO A 345 -20.75 4.62 3.18
C PRO A 345 -21.84 5.71 3.22
N SER A 346 -23.10 5.28 3.17
CA SER A 346 -24.29 6.11 3.35
C SER A 346 -24.64 6.25 4.84
N GLY A 347 -25.29 7.35 5.23
CA GLY A 347 -25.93 7.48 6.56
C GLY A 347 -25.08 8.02 7.71
N LEU A 348 -23.99 8.77 7.46
CA LEU A 348 -23.19 9.39 8.52
C LEU A 348 -23.64 10.85 8.78
N GLU A 349 -24.55 11.05 9.74
CA GLU A 349 -25.13 12.37 10.05
C GLU A 349 -24.14 13.35 10.72
N SER A 350 -23.23 12.86 11.58
CA SER A 350 -22.24 13.71 12.25
C SER A 350 -20.89 13.73 11.53
N LYS A 351 -20.34 14.93 11.27
CA LYS A 351 -19.02 15.11 10.62
C LYS A 351 -17.88 15.06 11.65
N LEU A 352 -16.98 14.09 11.49
CA LEU A 352 -15.70 14.01 12.21
C LEU A 352 -14.71 15.04 11.64
N ASN A 353 -14.04 15.81 12.52
CA ASN A 353 -12.97 16.72 12.11
C ASN A 353 -11.62 15.99 12.08
N LEU A 354 -11.09 15.73 10.90
CA LEU A 354 -9.79 15.08 10.68
C LEU A 354 -8.74 16.12 10.32
N THR A 355 -7.54 16.05 10.90
CA THR A 355 -6.42 16.92 10.52
C THR A 355 -5.20 16.09 10.13
N TYR A 356 -4.72 16.25 8.89
CA TYR A 356 -3.49 15.65 8.41
C TYR A 356 -2.39 16.69 8.31
N VAL A 357 -1.26 16.40 8.97
CA VAL A 357 -0.07 17.24 9.00
C VAL A 357 0.99 16.62 8.09
N LEU A 358 1.21 17.22 6.93
CA LEU A 358 2.10 16.71 5.89
C LEU A 358 3.56 17.01 6.24
N THR A 359 4.44 16.03 6.16
CA THR A 359 5.88 16.17 6.44
C THR A 359 6.72 15.87 5.20
N ALA A 360 7.92 16.46 5.16
CA ALA A 360 8.93 16.12 4.17
C ALA A 360 9.27 14.63 4.22
N HIS A 361 9.66 14.10 3.07
CA HIS A 361 10.02 12.69 2.94
C HIS A 361 11.53 12.54 3.13
N PRO A 362 12.00 11.98 4.25
CA PRO A 362 13.43 11.84 4.51
C PRO A 362 14.07 10.75 3.65
N THR A 363 13.28 9.94 2.94
CA THR A 363 13.75 8.89 2.02
C THR A 363 13.44 9.13 0.53
N GLU A 364 12.92 10.31 0.14
CA GLU A 364 12.44 10.54 -1.24
C GLU A 364 13.58 11.06 -2.09
N ALA A 365 14.41 10.11 -2.49
CA ALA A 365 15.47 10.36 -3.43
C ALA A 365 14.97 10.45 -4.88
N ARG A 366 13.71 10.09 -5.18
CA ARG A 366 13.21 10.10 -6.56
C ARG A 366 13.09 11.50 -7.13
N SER A 367 13.49 11.64 -8.39
CA SER A 367 13.34 12.88 -9.14
C SER A 367 11.87 13.13 -9.48
N LYS A 368 11.49 14.39 -9.69
CA LYS A 368 10.12 14.76 -10.08
C LYS A 368 9.71 14.10 -11.40
N SER A 369 10.63 14.03 -12.37
CA SER A 369 10.39 13.37 -13.67
C SER A 369 10.02 11.90 -13.50
N VAL A 370 10.77 11.15 -12.67
CA VAL A 370 10.47 9.73 -12.37
C VAL A 370 9.08 9.59 -11.75
N ILE A 371 8.74 10.44 -10.78
CA ILE A 371 7.43 10.38 -10.10
C ILE A 371 6.29 10.65 -11.08
N ASP A 372 6.45 11.64 -11.96
CA ASP A 372 5.43 11.98 -12.95
C ASP A 372 5.21 10.83 -13.96
N ILE A 373 6.29 10.19 -14.43
CA ILE A 373 6.20 8.98 -15.28
C ILE A 373 5.48 7.84 -14.53
N LEU A 374 5.85 7.56 -13.28
CA LEU A 374 5.22 6.50 -12.49
C LEU A 374 3.72 6.76 -12.25
N ARG A 375 3.30 8.02 -12.08
CA ARG A 375 1.88 8.40 -11.97
C ARG A 375 1.12 8.15 -13.28
N GLU A 376 1.72 8.48 -14.42
CA GLU A 376 1.11 8.23 -15.73
C GLU A 376 0.92 6.72 -15.96
N ILE A 377 1.96 5.93 -15.67
CA ILE A 377 1.88 4.46 -15.70
C ILE A 377 0.77 3.95 -14.76
N GLN A 378 0.68 4.48 -13.53
CA GLN A 378 -0.38 4.10 -12.59
C GLN A 378 -1.77 4.33 -13.17
N GLY A 379 -2.01 5.51 -13.75
CA GLY A 379 -3.31 5.88 -14.34
C GLY A 379 -3.70 4.96 -15.51
N MET A 380 -2.74 4.61 -16.36
CA MET A 380 -2.96 3.65 -17.45
C MET A 380 -3.31 2.25 -16.92
N LEU A 381 -2.55 1.77 -15.93
CA LEU A 381 -2.77 0.46 -15.32
C LEU A 381 -4.12 0.40 -14.59
N GLU A 382 -4.53 1.45 -13.89
CA GLU A 382 -5.84 1.56 -13.24
C GLU A 382 -6.98 1.52 -14.28
N ALA A 383 -6.88 2.33 -15.34
CA ALA A 383 -7.85 2.33 -16.43
C ALA A 383 -8.00 0.96 -17.10
N SER A 384 -6.90 0.20 -17.19
CA SER A 384 -6.90 -1.15 -17.77
C SER A 384 -7.79 -2.13 -17.00
N VAL A 385 -7.82 -2.05 -15.67
CA VAL A 385 -8.66 -2.95 -14.86
C VAL A 385 -10.14 -2.56 -14.98
N HIS A 386 -10.45 -1.27 -15.19
CA HIS A 386 -11.81 -0.80 -15.43
C HIS A 386 -12.38 -1.23 -16.79
N ARG A 387 -11.59 -1.16 -17.87
CA ARG A 387 -12.04 -1.39 -19.26
C ARG A 387 -11.89 -2.83 -19.75
N LYS A 388 -11.77 -3.81 -18.84
CA LYS A 388 -11.47 -5.20 -19.20
C LYS A 388 -10.21 -5.33 -20.09
N PHE A 389 -9.14 -4.64 -19.71
CA PHE A 389 -7.73 -4.90 -20.07
C PHE A 389 -7.22 -4.46 -21.45
N VAL A 390 -7.83 -3.42 -22.03
CA VAL A 390 -7.18 -2.69 -23.13
C VAL A 390 -6.23 -1.65 -22.54
N VAL A 391 -4.92 -1.83 -22.77
CA VAL A 391 -3.87 -0.85 -22.46
C VAL A 391 -3.29 -0.40 -23.78
N ASP A 392 -3.05 0.90 -23.94
CA ASP A 392 -2.19 1.40 -25.00
C ASP A 392 -0.75 0.92 -24.75
N GLU A 393 -0.36 -0.15 -25.43
CA GLU A 393 0.94 -0.81 -25.20
C GLU A 393 2.10 0.06 -25.67
N ASP A 394 1.91 0.89 -26.69
CA ASP A 394 2.94 1.77 -27.24
C ASP A 394 3.24 2.92 -26.28
N GLN A 395 2.21 3.53 -25.70
CA GLN A 395 2.40 4.54 -24.66
C GLN A 395 3.06 3.93 -23.42
N LEU A 396 2.62 2.74 -22.96
CA LEU A 396 3.23 2.09 -21.79
C LEU A 396 4.70 1.74 -22.05
N ALA A 397 5.03 1.20 -23.22
CA ALA A 397 6.41 0.89 -23.61
C ALA A 397 7.28 2.16 -23.70
N THR A 398 6.73 3.26 -24.19
CA THR A 398 7.43 4.56 -24.24
C THR A 398 7.75 5.08 -22.83
N LEU A 399 6.78 5.05 -21.92
CA LEU A 399 6.99 5.46 -20.52
C LEU A 399 8.00 4.57 -19.80
N MET A 400 8.00 3.26 -20.05
CA MET A 400 8.99 2.33 -19.48
C MET A 400 10.42 2.64 -19.98
N ARG A 401 10.57 2.99 -21.27
CA ARG A 401 11.86 3.43 -21.84
C ARG A 401 12.33 4.73 -21.21
N LEU A 402 11.46 5.72 -21.09
CA LEU A 402 11.77 6.98 -20.41
C LEU A 402 12.18 6.73 -18.95
N LEU A 403 11.47 5.84 -18.25
CA LEU A 403 11.77 5.49 -16.88
C LEU A 403 13.15 4.84 -16.73
N TRP A 404 13.52 3.92 -17.63
CA TRP A 404 14.84 3.28 -17.65
C TRP A 404 16.00 4.26 -17.88
N LEU A 405 15.77 5.32 -18.67
CA LEU A 405 16.79 6.31 -19.00
C LEU A 405 16.96 7.39 -17.91
N GLN A 406 16.10 7.40 -16.89
CA GLN A 406 16.14 8.40 -15.81
C GLN A 406 16.80 7.83 -14.56
N PRO A 407 17.76 8.53 -13.93
CA PRO A 407 18.28 8.10 -12.64
C PRO A 407 17.17 8.12 -11.59
N LEU A 408 17.09 7.06 -10.78
CA LEU A 408 16.11 6.99 -9.70
C LEU A 408 16.43 7.94 -8.56
N SER A 409 17.69 8.37 -8.39
CA SER A 409 18.09 9.27 -7.32
C SER A 409 18.43 10.68 -7.85
N LYS A 410 18.12 11.71 -7.05
CA LYS A 410 18.56 13.09 -7.30
C LYS A 410 20.09 13.19 -7.19
N SER A 411 20.71 13.97 -8.08
CA SER A 411 22.15 14.27 -8.04
C SER A 411 22.55 15.19 -6.87
N GLN A 412 21.64 16.07 -6.46
CA GLN A 412 21.85 17.07 -5.40
C GLN A 412 20.88 16.87 -4.23
N LYS A 413 21.31 17.32 -3.05
CA LYS A 413 20.49 17.30 -1.83
C LYS A 413 19.32 18.27 -2.02
N PRO A 414 18.07 17.86 -1.74
CA PRO A 414 16.92 18.74 -1.91
C PRO A 414 16.97 19.90 -0.93
N THR A 415 16.52 21.08 -1.37
CA THR A 415 16.20 22.19 -0.47
C THR A 415 14.84 21.95 0.20
N VAL A 416 14.55 22.71 1.26
CA VAL A 416 13.22 22.66 1.91
C VAL A 416 12.10 23.05 0.94
N VAL A 417 12.38 23.99 0.03
CA VAL A 417 11.40 24.44 -0.98
C VAL A 417 11.13 23.34 -2.03
N ASP A 418 12.14 22.54 -2.39
CA ASP A 418 11.95 21.38 -3.27
C ASP A 418 11.04 20.32 -2.62
N GLU A 419 11.21 20.09 -1.31
CA GLU A 419 10.35 19.18 -0.55
C GLU A 419 8.91 19.71 -0.48
N ALA A 420 8.73 21.02 -0.32
CA ALA A 420 7.42 21.66 -0.32
C ALA A 420 6.71 21.51 -1.67
N GLU A 421 7.41 21.82 -2.76
CA GLU A 421 6.89 21.68 -4.13
C GLU A 421 6.50 20.23 -4.43
N TYR A 422 7.29 19.26 -3.99
CA TYR A 422 6.96 17.84 -4.15
C TYR A 422 5.64 17.46 -3.47
N ILE A 423 5.49 17.79 -2.18
CA ILE A 423 4.28 17.49 -1.42
C ILE A 423 3.06 18.19 -2.02
N PHE A 424 3.19 19.48 -2.32
CA PHE A 424 2.09 20.29 -2.81
C PHE A 424 1.65 19.84 -4.20
N SER A 425 2.57 19.46 -5.08
CA SER A 425 2.21 18.89 -6.39
C SER A 425 1.36 17.62 -6.29
N THR A 426 1.55 16.83 -5.23
CA THR A 426 0.78 15.60 -4.99
C THR A 426 -0.61 15.92 -4.42
N VAL A 427 -0.68 16.81 -3.43
CA VAL A 427 -1.93 17.13 -2.72
C VAL A 427 -2.86 18.00 -3.56
N PHE A 428 -2.30 18.89 -4.38
CA PHE A 428 -3.05 19.76 -5.28
C PHE A 428 -3.23 19.16 -6.70
N GLU A 429 -2.95 17.85 -6.87
CA GLU A 429 -3.33 17.12 -8.09
C GLU A 429 -4.84 17.31 -8.34
N PRO A 430 -5.28 17.60 -9.58
CA PRO A 430 -6.66 17.98 -9.85
C PRO A 430 -7.74 17.04 -9.30
N ASN A 431 -7.62 15.72 -9.48
CA ASN A 431 -8.64 14.76 -9.04
C ASN A 431 -8.72 14.67 -7.51
N VAL A 432 -7.56 14.63 -6.86
CA VAL A 432 -7.44 14.59 -5.39
C VAL A 432 -7.91 15.90 -4.77
N PHE A 433 -7.52 17.04 -5.35
CA PHE A 433 -7.94 18.34 -4.85
C PHE A 433 -9.43 18.58 -5.07
N ASP A 434 -9.99 18.21 -6.23
CA ASP A 434 -11.43 18.22 -6.44
C ASP A 434 -12.17 17.29 -5.48
N PHE A 435 -11.60 16.15 -5.10
CA PHE A 435 -12.16 15.33 -4.03
C PHE A 435 -12.11 16.06 -2.67
N LEU A 436 -10.99 16.66 -2.30
CA LEU A 436 -10.83 17.43 -1.04
C LEU A 436 -11.85 18.58 -0.91
N LEU A 437 -12.16 19.25 -2.02
CA LEU A 437 -13.16 20.32 -2.05
C LEU A 437 -14.61 19.80 -2.02
N GLY A 438 -14.82 18.48 -2.11
CA GLY A 438 -16.16 17.88 -2.24
C GLY A 438 -16.83 17.71 -0.90
N GLU A 439 -18.16 17.70 -0.89
CA GLU A 439 -18.90 17.27 0.30
C GLU A 439 -18.67 15.78 0.53
N LYS A 440 -18.37 15.43 1.78
CA LYS A 440 -18.05 14.07 2.19
C LYS A 440 -19.04 13.64 3.27
N PRO A 441 -19.60 12.42 3.19
CA PRO A 441 -20.45 11.90 4.25
C PRO A 441 -19.57 11.59 5.48
N GLY A 442 -19.91 12.19 6.62
CA GLY A 442 -19.34 11.83 7.91
C GLY A 442 -17.98 12.42 8.30
N TYR A 443 -17.29 13.19 7.45
CA TYR A 443 -16.06 13.90 7.89
C TYR A 443 -15.73 15.17 7.12
N GLU A 444 -14.92 16.01 7.76
CA GLU A 444 -14.20 17.11 7.15
C GLU A 444 -12.70 16.88 7.35
N LEU A 445 -11.94 16.97 6.26
CA LEU A 445 -10.49 16.81 6.27
C LEU A 445 -9.82 18.18 6.14
N LYS A 446 -9.00 18.52 7.13
CA LYS A 446 -8.12 19.69 7.14
C LYS A 446 -6.68 19.25 6.90
N LEU A 447 -5.96 20.04 6.11
CA LEU A 447 -4.56 19.78 5.80
C LEU A 447 -3.69 20.90 6.39
N THR A 448 -2.55 20.52 6.93
CA THR A 448 -1.49 21.42 7.41
C THR A 448 -0.14 20.82 7.02
N THR A 449 0.98 21.54 7.19
CA THR A 449 2.30 20.99 6.85
C THR A 449 3.42 21.43 7.79
N TRP A 450 4.40 20.56 8.00
CA TRP A 450 5.66 20.90 8.68
C TRP A 450 6.68 21.55 7.76
N VAL A 451 6.55 21.39 6.44
CA VAL A 451 7.59 21.84 5.51
C VAL A 451 7.63 23.36 5.45
N GLY A 452 8.79 23.92 5.77
CA GLY A 452 8.98 25.36 5.99
C GLY A 452 8.66 25.84 7.41
N GLY A 453 8.13 24.99 8.30
CA GLY A 453 7.81 25.33 9.69
C GLY A 453 8.60 24.55 10.76
N ASP A 454 9.07 23.34 10.46
CA ASP A 454 9.89 22.52 11.37
C ASP A 454 11.34 23.02 11.43
N LYS A 455 11.61 23.95 12.35
CA LYS A 455 12.92 24.59 12.56
C LYS A 455 13.83 23.77 13.48
N ASP A 456 13.27 22.91 14.33
CA ASP A 456 13.99 22.08 15.31
C ASP A 456 15.23 21.42 14.68
N GLY A 457 16.42 21.89 15.07
CA GLY A 457 17.70 21.40 14.57
C GLY A 457 17.87 21.39 13.03
N HIS A 458 17.07 22.16 12.30
CA HIS A 458 17.13 22.30 10.85
C HIS A 458 17.74 23.67 10.51
N PRO A 459 18.99 23.74 10.01
CA PRO A 459 19.62 25.02 9.69
C PRO A 459 19.04 25.69 8.44
N GLY A 460 18.56 24.90 7.46
CA GLY A 460 17.96 25.43 6.23
C GLY A 460 16.49 25.88 6.34
N VAL A 461 15.95 26.05 7.55
CA VAL A 461 14.60 26.60 7.77
C VAL A 461 14.77 27.95 8.48
N ASP A 462 14.19 28.99 7.92
CA ASP A 462 14.17 30.35 8.46
C ASP A 462 12.91 31.10 7.96
N GLU A 463 12.80 32.40 8.26
CA GLU A 463 11.65 33.21 7.84
C GLU A 463 11.48 33.32 6.32
N LYS A 464 12.58 33.28 5.56
CA LYS A 464 12.55 33.40 4.09
C LYS A 464 12.06 32.10 3.47
N VAL A 465 12.66 30.97 3.88
CA VAL A 465 12.27 29.64 3.41
C VAL A 465 10.82 29.32 3.81
N MET A 466 10.40 29.69 5.03
CA MET A 466 9.01 29.57 5.46
C MET A 466 8.06 30.33 4.52
N LYS A 467 8.40 31.57 4.19
CA LYS A 467 7.63 32.40 3.27
C LYS A 467 7.57 31.78 1.87
N ASP A 468 8.70 31.33 1.33
CA ASP A 468 8.77 30.67 0.02
C ASP A 468 7.87 29.43 -0.02
N CYS A 469 7.89 28.59 1.02
CA CYS A 469 7.01 27.42 1.13
C CYS A 469 5.52 27.82 1.15
N LEU A 470 5.14 28.84 1.92
CA LEU A 470 3.76 29.35 1.92
C LEU A 470 3.36 29.85 0.52
N GLU A 471 4.23 30.58 -0.18
CA GLU A 471 4.02 31.06 -1.55
C GLU A 471 3.87 29.91 -2.57
N LYS A 472 4.63 28.81 -2.42
CA LYS A 472 4.44 27.61 -3.26
C LYS A 472 3.02 27.05 -3.13
N SER A 473 2.54 26.84 -1.90
CA SER A 473 1.16 26.34 -1.70
C SER A 473 0.10 27.31 -2.22
N ARG A 474 0.34 28.62 -2.04
CA ARG A 474 -0.52 29.70 -2.51
C ARG A 474 -0.64 29.75 -4.02
N ALA A 475 0.44 29.50 -4.74
CA ALA A 475 0.42 29.46 -6.20
C ALA A 475 -0.58 28.40 -6.73
N TYR A 476 -0.62 27.20 -6.13
CA TYR A 476 -1.60 26.16 -6.46
C TYR A 476 -3.04 26.60 -6.15
N ILE A 477 -3.27 27.16 -4.95
CA ILE A 477 -4.60 27.61 -4.50
C ILE A 477 -5.13 28.73 -5.39
N VAL A 478 -4.33 29.77 -5.62
CA VAL A 478 -4.67 30.94 -6.45
C VAL A 478 -4.93 30.50 -7.90
N ARG A 479 -4.09 29.63 -8.47
CA ARG A 479 -4.31 29.07 -9.82
C ARG A 479 -5.64 28.33 -9.90
N SER A 480 -5.98 27.52 -8.89
CA SER A 480 -7.24 26.79 -8.82
C SER A 480 -8.45 27.73 -8.73
N LEU A 481 -8.40 28.74 -7.86
CA LEU A 481 -9.46 29.75 -7.75
C LEU A 481 -9.70 30.48 -9.07
N ARG A 482 -8.63 30.95 -9.72
CA ARG A 482 -8.70 31.66 -11.00
C ARG A 482 -9.31 30.80 -12.10
N ARG A 483 -8.84 29.54 -12.23
CA ARG A 483 -9.38 28.58 -13.20
C ARG A 483 -10.89 28.40 -13.02
N ARG A 484 -11.34 28.26 -11.77
CA ARG A 484 -12.76 28.02 -11.45
C ARG A 484 -13.64 29.26 -11.66
N LEU A 485 -13.18 30.44 -11.25
CA LEU A 485 -13.89 31.70 -11.52
C LEU A 485 -14.00 31.96 -13.03
N ASN A 486 -12.93 31.69 -13.79
CA ASN A 486 -12.94 31.80 -15.25
C ASN A 486 -13.90 30.80 -15.90
N ALA A 487 -13.98 29.57 -15.38
CA ALA A 487 -14.95 28.58 -15.87
C ALA A 487 -16.39 29.09 -15.68
N VAL A 488 -16.74 29.55 -14.47
CA VAL A 488 -18.07 30.14 -14.20
C VAL A 488 -18.33 31.34 -15.12
N SER A 489 -17.35 32.24 -15.27
CA SER A 489 -17.46 33.41 -16.14
C SER A 489 -17.72 33.01 -17.60
N LYS A 490 -16.96 32.04 -18.14
CA LYS A 490 -17.12 31.54 -19.51
C LYS A 490 -18.50 30.94 -19.74
N ASP A 491 -18.97 30.10 -18.82
CA ASP A 491 -20.27 29.44 -18.95
C ASP A 491 -21.42 30.47 -18.91
N LEU A 492 -21.34 31.47 -18.01
CA LEU A 492 -22.32 32.55 -17.95
C LEU A 492 -22.28 33.49 -19.17
N LEU A 493 -21.10 33.70 -19.76
CA LEU A 493 -20.95 34.50 -20.98
C LEU A 493 -21.70 33.83 -22.14
N GLN A 494 -21.58 32.52 -22.30
CA GLN A 494 -22.32 31.76 -23.33
C GLN A 494 -23.84 31.86 -23.15
N GLN A 495 -24.31 31.92 -21.90
CA GLN A 495 -25.74 32.08 -21.59
C GLN A 495 -26.23 33.53 -21.69
N SER A 496 -25.34 34.51 -21.77
CA SER A 496 -25.71 35.93 -21.78
C SER A 496 -26.50 36.37 -23.02
N ARG A 497 -26.50 35.55 -24.08
CA ARG A 497 -27.37 35.72 -25.25
C ARG A 497 -28.86 35.62 -24.91
N PHE A 498 -29.21 34.88 -23.85
CA PHE A 498 -30.59 34.70 -23.38
C PHE A 498 -30.94 35.58 -22.18
N ASP A 499 -29.95 35.96 -21.37
CA ASP A 499 -30.10 36.94 -20.29
C ASP A 499 -28.91 37.90 -20.27
N LYS A 500 -29.12 39.11 -20.78
CA LYS A 500 -28.07 40.15 -20.87
C LYS A 500 -27.48 40.52 -19.50
N LYS A 501 -28.20 40.31 -18.38
CA LYS A 501 -27.68 40.57 -17.04
C LYS A 501 -26.48 39.66 -16.71
N LEU A 502 -26.42 38.45 -17.30
CA LEU A 502 -25.31 37.51 -17.09
C LEU A 502 -23.98 38.00 -17.67
N LEU A 503 -23.99 38.89 -18.66
CA LEU A 503 -22.76 39.51 -19.18
C LEU A 503 -22.05 40.32 -18.10
N SER A 504 -22.81 41.13 -17.35
CA SER A 504 -22.26 41.91 -16.24
C SER A 504 -21.70 41.01 -15.13
N VAL A 505 -22.39 39.89 -14.84
CA VAL A 505 -21.96 38.90 -13.86
C VAL A 505 -20.66 38.23 -14.28
N SER A 506 -20.57 37.84 -15.55
CA SER A 506 -19.38 37.22 -16.14
C SER A 506 -18.18 38.17 -16.07
N ASN A 507 -18.34 39.42 -16.52
CA ASN A 507 -17.28 40.43 -16.47
C ASN A 507 -16.77 40.65 -15.04
N LYS A 508 -17.67 40.73 -14.06
CA LYS A 508 -17.27 40.92 -12.67
C LYS A 508 -16.52 39.71 -12.10
N LEU A 509 -16.91 38.48 -12.44
CA LEU A 509 -16.18 37.28 -12.05
C LEU A 509 -14.78 37.21 -12.69
N SER A 510 -14.65 37.62 -13.95
CA SER A 510 -13.35 37.74 -14.64
C SER A 510 -12.44 38.78 -13.96
N LEU A 511 -12.99 39.90 -13.49
CA LEU A 511 -12.26 40.89 -12.69
C LEU A 511 -11.76 40.30 -11.36
N PHE A 512 -12.62 39.58 -10.62
CA PHE A 512 -12.18 38.89 -9.39
C PHE A 512 -11.06 37.87 -9.65
N SER A 513 -11.14 37.13 -10.76
CA SER A 513 -10.08 36.20 -11.18
C SER A 513 -8.78 36.93 -11.53
N THR A 514 -8.86 38.10 -12.14
CA THR A 514 -7.68 38.92 -12.47
C THR A 514 -7.06 39.52 -11.20
N ASP A 515 -7.87 40.01 -10.28
CA ASP A 515 -7.42 40.54 -8.98
C ASP A 515 -6.66 39.50 -8.16
N LEU A 516 -7.03 38.22 -8.26
CA LEU A 516 -6.31 37.12 -7.59
C LEU A 516 -4.84 37.01 -7.99
N LYS A 517 -4.41 37.55 -9.14
CA LYS A 517 -2.98 37.61 -9.51
C LYS A 517 -2.16 38.43 -8.50
N LYS A 518 -2.76 39.42 -7.84
CA LYS A 518 -2.10 40.27 -6.84
C LYS A 518 -1.72 39.50 -5.57
N PHE A 519 -2.30 38.32 -5.35
CA PHE A 519 -2.06 37.45 -4.20
C PHE A 519 -1.16 36.25 -4.53
N GLN A 520 -0.35 36.30 -5.61
CA GLN A 520 0.59 35.22 -5.90
C GLN A 520 1.70 35.13 -4.83
N ASN A 521 2.24 36.29 -4.43
CA ASN A 521 3.31 36.38 -3.45
C ASN A 521 2.78 36.98 -2.14
N LEU A 522 3.39 36.61 -1.01
CA LEU A 522 3.07 37.16 0.29
C LEU A 522 3.73 38.54 0.43
N SER A 523 2.94 39.53 0.81
CA SER A 523 3.40 40.88 1.09
C SER A 523 3.08 41.29 2.53
N ARG A 524 3.62 42.44 2.96
CA ARG A 524 3.20 43.04 4.23
C ARG A 524 1.69 43.32 4.20
N ASP A 525 1.02 43.03 5.31
CA ASP A 525 -0.43 43.17 5.50
C ASP A 525 -1.27 42.41 4.45
N ASP A 526 -0.73 41.30 3.93
CA ASP A 526 -1.40 40.46 2.94
C ASP A 526 -2.78 39.99 3.42
N GLY A 527 -2.89 39.53 4.66
CA GLY A 527 -4.17 39.13 5.23
C GLY A 527 -5.17 40.26 5.32
N THR A 528 -4.75 41.52 5.54
CA THR A 528 -5.65 42.68 5.48
C THR A 528 -6.21 42.87 4.08
N LYS A 529 -5.34 42.85 3.06
CA LYS A 529 -5.73 42.98 1.65
C LYS A 529 -6.67 41.85 1.23
N LEU A 530 -6.36 40.62 1.65
CA LEU A 530 -7.15 39.44 1.36
C LEU A 530 -8.52 39.48 2.06
N LYS A 531 -8.58 39.93 3.32
CA LYS A 531 -9.85 40.13 4.05
C LYS A 531 -10.77 41.11 3.32
N VAL A 532 -10.22 42.23 2.83
CA VAL A 532 -10.98 43.20 2.00
C VAL A 532 -11.47 42.56 0.71
N TRP A 533 -10.60 41.83 0.01
CA TRP A 533 -10.99 41.12 -1.23
C TRP A 533 -12.09 40.09 -0.96
N LYS A 534 -11.97 39.25 0.08
CA LYS A 534 -12.97 38.25 0.46
C LYS A 534 -14.29 38.90 0.86
N SER A 535 -14.27 40.03 1.55
CA SER A 535 -15.48 40.79 1.88
C SER A 535 -16.21 41.27 0.62
N LYS A 536 -15.48 41.88 -0.32
CA LYS A 536 -16.01 42.30 -1.62
C LYS A 536 -16.58 41.13 -2.41
N PHE A 537 -15.85 40.02 -2.47
CA PHE A 537 -16.29 38.80 -3.16
C PHE A 537 -17.54 38.19 -2.52
N ASN A 538 -17.59 38.07 -1.18
CA ASN A 538 -18.74 37.52 -0.47
C ASN A 538 -19.98 38.39 -0.61
N SER A 539 -19.83 39.72 -0.55
CA SER A 539 -20.93 40.66 -0.81
C SER A 539 -21.46 40.50 -2.24
N TYR A 540 -20.56 40.44 -3.22
CA TYR A 540 -20.95 40.18 -4.61
C TYR A 540 -21.65 38.83 -4.79
N TYR A 541 -21.10 37.75 -4.22
CA TYR A 541 -21.69 36.42 -4.27
C TYR A 541 -23.10 36.37 -3.67
N LYS A 542 -23.35 37.08 -2.56
CA LYS A 542 -24.70 37.17 -1.95
C LYS A 542 -25.73 37.80 -2.90
N ASN A 543 -25.31 38.74 -3.75
CA ASN A 543 -26.19 39.50 -4.64
C ASN A 543 -26.15 39.03 -6.10
N THR A 544 -25.32 38.04 -6.44
CA THR A 544 -25.16 37.55 -7.81
C THR A 544 -26.34 36.69 -8.27
N SER A 545 -26.36 36.35 -9.57
CA SER A 545 -27.47 35.59 -10.17
C SER A 545 -27.64 34.20 -9.54
N PRO A 546 -28.87 33.68 -9.45
CA PRO A 546 -29.12 32.32 -8.95
C PRO A 546 -28.35 31.25 -9.73
N LEU A 547 -28.16 31.45 -11.03
CA LEU A 547 -27.39 30.54 -11.89
C LEU A 547 -25.92 30.48 -11.46
N ALA A 548 -25.29 31.63 -11.23
CA ALA A 548 -23.91 31.70 -10.74
C ALA A 548 -23.76 31.08 -9.34
N LYS A 549 -24.74 31.28 -8.44
CA LYS A 549 -24.75 30.68 -7.09
C LYS A 549 -24.86 29.16 -7.13
N LYS A 550 -25.73 28.62 -8.00
CA LYS A 550 -25.94 27.18 -8.14
C LYS A 550 -24.81 26.48 -8.89
N HIS A 551 -23.97 27.22 -9.61
CA HIS A 551 -22.84 26.68 -10.35
C HIS A 551 -21.88 25.89 -9.45
N TYR A 552 -21.58 24.64 -9.81
CA TYR A 552 -20.78 23.76 -8.95
C TYR A 552 -19.37 24.31 -8.70
N GLN A 553 -18.72 24.91 -9.71
CA GLN A 553 -17.42 25.57 -9.52
C GLN A 553 -17.45 26.75 -8.53
N MET A 554 -18.58 27.46 -8.43
CA MET A 554 -18.73 28.52 -7.42
C MET A 554 -18.74 27.93 -6.01
N LYS A 555 -19.43 26.79 -5.80
CA LYS A 555 -19.36 26.05 -4.52
C LYS A 555 -17.92 25.63 -4.19
N ARG A 556 -17.15 25.20 -5.19
CA ARG A 556 -15.72 24.84 -5.02
C ARG A 556 -14.87 26.06 -4.63
N VAL A 557 -15.11 27.22 -5.25
CA VAL A 557 -14.45 28.49 -4.89
C VAL A 557 -14.69 28.82 -3.41
N LEU A 558 -15.94 28.77 -2.95
CA LEU A 558 -16.26 29.02 -1.55
C LEU A 558 -15.59 28.01 -0.61
N LYS A 559 -15.57 26.72 -0.98
CA LYS A 559 -14.92 25.70 -0.17
C LYS A 559 -13.40 25.90 -0.09
N ILE A 560 -12.74 26.37 -1.14
CA ILE A 560 -11.32 26.76 -1.09
C ILE A 560 -11.13 27.91 -0.08
N LEU A 561 -11.97 28.95 -0.14
CA LEU A 561 -11.88 30.11 0.74
C LEU A 561 -12.16 29.78 2.22
N GLU A 562 -12.89 28.70 2.48
CA GLU A 562 -13.19 28.15 3.80
C GLU A 562 -12.02 27.29 4.32
N LEU A 563 -11.51 26.34 3.50
CA LEU A 563 -10.44 25.43 3.91
C LEU A 563 -9.08 26.12 4.02
N PHE A 564 -8.82 27.11 3.15
CA PHE A 564 -7.57 27.85 3.07
C PHE A 564 -7.81 29.36 3.19
N PRO A 565 -8.21 29.88 4.37
CA PRO A 565 -8.65 31.26 4.46
C PRO A 565 -7.59 32.28 4.08
N GLY A 566 -6.32 32.00 4.40
CA GLY A 566 -5.14 32.80 4.04
C GLY A 566 -4.58 32.50 2.65
N LEU A 567 -5.29 31.74 1.81
CA LEU A 567 -4.84 31.26 0.50
C LEU A 567 -3.46 30.57 0.53
N VAL A 568 -3.16 29.89 1.63
CA VAL A 568 -1.94 29.08 1.84
C VAL A 568 -2.36 27.74 2.46
N LEU A 569 -1.53 26.71 2.29
CA LEU A 569 -1.59 25.55 3.17
C LEU A 569 -0.96 25.93 4.52
N PRO A 570 -1.71 25.94 5.63
CA PRO A 570 -1.17 26.41 6.89
C PRO A 570 -0.01 25.53 7.38
N ILE A 571 1.06 26.17 7.87
CA ILE A 571 2.22 25.48 8.43
C ILE A 571 2.02 25.15 9.92
N GLU A 572 2.71 24.16 10.45
CA GLU A 572 2.93 23.98 11.88
C GLU A 572 4.37 24.43 12.18
N LEU A 573 4.54 25.36 13.11
CA LEU A 573 5.87 25.74 13.57
C LEU A 573 6.36 24.73 14.60
N ARG A 574 7.66 24.44 14.59
CA ARG A 574 8.28 23.60 15.62
C ARG A 574 9.70 24.05 15.92
N GLU A 575 10.02 24.18 17.20
CA GLU A 575 11.36 24.49 17.67
C GLU A 575 11.62 23.84 19.04
N ASP A 576 12.89 23.70 19.38
CA ASP A 576 13.35 23.20 20.68
C ASP A 576 13.06 24.18 21.84
N ALA A 577 12.69 23.65 23.01
CA ALA A 577 12.37 24.44 24.21
C ALA A 577 13.50 25.41 24.61
N GLU A 578 14.77 24.97 24.55
CA GLU A 578 15.92 25.80 24.90
C GLU A 578 16.11 26.94 23.89
N LYS A 579 15.91 26.66 22.59
CA LYS A 579 15.99 27.67 21.54
C LYS A 579 14.86 28.69 21.63
N ILE A 580 13.67 28.28 22.05
CA ILE A 580 12.54 29.18 22.34
C ILE A 580 12.87 30.09 23.52
N LYS A 581 13.43 29.55 24.61
CA LYS A 581 13.89 30.34 25.76
C LYS A 581 14.85 31.44 25.32
N ASN A 582 15.87 31.09 24.55
CA ASN A 582 16.88 32.04 24.08
C ASN A 582 16.27 33.12 23.15
N ALA A 583 15.24 32.76 22.37
CA ALA A 583 14.55 33.68 21.46
C ALA A 583 13.76 34.79 22.17
N LEU A 584 13.43 34.64 23.46
CA LEU A 584 12.78 35.71 24.25
C LEU A 584 13.64 36.98 24.30
N GLU A 585 14.96 36.80 24.34
CA GLU A 585 15.96 37.87 24.40
C GLU A 585 16.55 38.13 23.02
N ASP A 586 16.98 37.09 22.31
CA ASP A 586 17.61 37.21 20.99
C ASP A 586 16.59 37.52 19.88
N GLN A 587 16.63 38.75 19.37
CA GLN A 587 15.80 39.19 18.25
C GLN A 587 16.23 38.57 16.90
N LYS A 588 17.47 38.08 16.79
CA LYS A 588 18.00 37.47 15.57
C LYS A 588 17.67 35.99 15.45
N SER A 589 17.16 35.37 16.52
CA SER A 589 16.74 33.97 16.55
C SER A 589 15.78 33.64 15.40
N PRO A 590 16.04 32.59 14.59
CA PRO A 590 15.21 32.24 13.43
C PRO A 590 13.73 32.04 13.77
N ILE A 591 13.41 31.34 14.86
CA ILE A 591 12.01 31.10 15.25
C ILE A 591 11.26 32.40 15.56
N ARG A 592 11.96 33.38 16.15
CA ARG A 592 11.37 34.71 16.41
C ARG A 592 11.16 35.48 15.13
N LYS A 593 12.12 35.47 14.19
CA LYS A 593 11.96 36.09 12.87
C LYS A 593 10.80 35.47 12.09
N MET A 594 10.63 34.15 12.15
CA MET A 594 9.50 33.44 11.55
C MET A 594 8.16 33.92 12.15
N LEU A 595 8.05 34.03 13.47
CA LEU A 595 6.85 34.57 14.12
C LEU A 595 6.58 36.03 13.73
N VAL A 596 7.62 36.88 13.67
CA VAL A 596 7.50 38.28 13.24
C VAL A 596 7.01 38.37 11.80
N GLU A 597 7.55 37.53 10.90
CA GLU A 597 7.14 37.49 9.50
C GLU A 597 5.69 37.02 9.35
N LEU A 598 5.25 36.02 10.14
CA LEU A 598 3.86 35.58 10.15
C LEU A 598 2.90 36.68 10.64
N GLU A 599 3.24 37.39 11.70
CA GLU A 599 2.45 38.53 12.18
C GLU A 599 2.39 39.66 11.13
N ARG A 600 3.52 39.94 10.46
CA ARG A 600 3.62 40.94 9.39
C ARG A 600 2.72 40.62 8.19
N VAL A 601 2.62 39.34 7.85
CA VAL A 601 1.83 38.84 6.70
C VAL A 601 0.35 38.67 7.07
N SER A 602 0.03 38.21 8.27
CA SER A 602 -1.35 37.93 8.71
C SER A 602 -2.20 39.20 8.78
N GLY A 603 -1.63 40.35 9.14
CA GLY A 603 -2.29 41.65 9.13
C GLY A 603 -3.57 41.65 9.98
N ALA A 604 -4.74 41.88 9.35
CA ALA A 604 -6.05 41.89 10.02
C ALA A 604 -6.77 40.52 10.05
N MET A 605 -6.13 39.46 9.52
CA MET A 605 -6.62 38.08 9.63
C MET A 605 -5.98 37.38 10.82
N ASP A 606 -6.65 36.33 11.28
CA ASP A 606 -6.10 35.44 12.31
C ASP A 606 -4.82 34.75 11.80
N ILE A 607 -3.76 34.77 12.61
CA ILE A 607 -2.45 34.15 12.29
C ILE A 607 -2.59 32.65 12.03
N THR A 608 -3.60 32.00 12.62
CA THR A 608 -3.90 30.57 12.42
C THR A 608 -4.33 30.21 11.01
N ASN A 609 -4.64 31.21 10.17
CA ASN A 609 -4.86 31.01 8.73
C ASN A 609 -3.57 30.75 7.94
N TYR A 610 -2.41 31.06 8.54
CA TYR A 610 -1.08 30.88 7.96
C TYR A 610 -0.25 29.84 8.72
N ALA A 611 -0.30 29.83 10.05
CA ALA A 611 0.39 28.85 10.89
C ALA A 611 -0.51 28.35 12.02
N ARG A 612 -0.71 27.03 12.17
CA ARG A 612 -1.72 26.46 13.09
C ARG A 612 -1.31 26.44 14.55
N GLY A 613 -0.02 26.35 14.83
CA GLY A 613 0.50 26.33 16.19
C GLY A 613 2.02 26.31 16.22
N LEU A 614 2.57 26.49 17.42
CA LEU A 614 3.98 26.33 17.74
C LEU A 614 4.17 25.09 18.63
N VAL A 615 4.76 24.05 18.06
CA VAL A 615 5.15 22.82 18.76
C VAL A 615 6.47 23.04 19.48
N ILE A 616 6.52 22.69 20.76
CA ILE A 616 7.71 22.77 21.60
C ILE A 616 8.36 21.39 21.71
N SER A 617 9.47 21.17 21.03
CA SER A 617 10.28 19.94 21.17
C SER A 617 11.04 19.96 22.49
N HIS A 618 11.32 18.77 23.06
CA HIS A 618 11.91 18.58 24.38
C HIS A 618 11.21 19.42 25.47
N CYS A 619 9.87 19.43 25.48
CA CYS A 619 9.08 20.09 26.51
C CYS A 619 9.06 19.22 27.79
N GLU A 620 9.85 19.59 28.80
CA GLU A 620 10.03 18.78 30.02
C GLU A 620 9.46 19.43 31.28
N SER A 621 9.05 20.71 31.20
CA SER A 621 8.50 21.45 32.34
C SER A 621 7.32 22.35 31.96
N ALA A 622 6.54 22.78 32.96
CA ALA A 622 5.49 23.79 32.77
C ALA A 622 6.09 25.15 32.36
N ASN A 623 7.33 25.41 32.76
CA ASN A 623 8.05 26.64 32.43
C ASN A 623 8.41 26.71 30.93
N ASP A 624 8.78 25.60 30.29
CA ASP A 624 9.06 25.58 28.85
C ASP A 624 7.81 26.00 28.05
N LEU A 625 6.65 25.47 28.43
CA LEU A 625 5.36 25.85 27.86
C LEU A 625 5.01 27.32 28.13
N GLN A 626 5.33 27.82 29.32
CA GLN A 626 5.14 29.22 29.68
C GLN A 626 6.03 30.17 28.88
N GLN A 627 7.30 29.81 28.66
CA GLN A 627 8.25 30.61 27.89
C GLN A 627 7.85 30.72 26.41
N ALA A 628 7.39 29.62 25.82
CA ALA A 628 6.83 29.65 24.47
C ALA A 628 5.58 30.54 24.38
N CYS A 629 4.69 30.47 25.37
CA CYS A 629 3.54 31.39 25.46
C CYS A 629 3.98 32.86 25.54
N MET A 630 5.01 33.18 26.34
CA MET A 630 5.56 34.53 26.44
C MET A 630 6.17 35.00 25.12
N LEU A 631 6.86 34.13 24.39
CA LEU A 631 7.42 34.47 23.08
C LEU A 631 6.31 34.81 22.07
N VAL A 632 5.26 33.97 22.03
CA VAL A 632 4.07 34.23 21.20
C VAL A 632 3.41 35.55 21.61
N ASP A 633 3.20 35.82 22.89
CA ASP A 633 2.58 37.06 23.35
C ASP A 633 3.39 38.31 22.98
N LYS A 634 4.73 38.19 23.02
CA LYS A 634 5.65 39.29 22.68
C LYS A 634 5.64 39.64 21.20
N VAL A 635 5.35 38.68 20.33
CA VAL A 635 5.44 38.82 18.86
C VAL A 635 4.06 38.90 18.21
N CYS A 636 3.17 37.97 18.51
CA CYS A 636 1.87 37.78 17.87
C CYS A 636 0.79 38.49 18.70
N LYS A 637 0.42 39.72 18.32
CA LYS A 637 -0.50 40.56 19.11
C LYS A 637 -1.97 40.17 18.91
N LYS A 638 -2.29 39.46 17.82
CA LYS A 638 -3.68 39.07 17.45
C LYS A 638 -3.85 37.56 17.52
N ALA A 639 -4.97 37.12 18.10
CA ALA A 639 -5.41 35.71 18.11
C ALA A 639 -4.28 34.72 18.44
N LEU A 640 -3.77 34.80 19.69
CA LEU A 640 -2.58 34.10 20.19
C LEU A 640 -2.41 32.70 19.59
N LEU A 641 -1.32 32.52 18.84
CA LEU A 641 -0.96 31.26 18.20
C LEU A 641 -0.96 30.12 19.24
N PRO A 642 -1.67 29.00 18.99
CA PRO A 642 -1.66 27.86 19.90
C PRO A 642 -0.25 27.34 20.16
N VAL A 643 0.07 27.09 21.42
CA VAL A 643 1.34 26.50 21.84
C VAL A 643 1.09 25.05 22.24
N ILE A 644 1.87 24.14 21.69
CA ILE A 644 1.62 22.70 21.71
C ILE A 644 2.83 22.00 22.34
N PRO A 645 2.74 21.43 23.55
CA PRO A 645 3.83 20.66 24.12
C PRO A 645 4.00 19.34 23.35
N LEU A 646 5.24 19.00 22.97
CA LEU A 646 5.61 17.67 22.47
C LEU A 646 6.28 16.88 23.59
N PHE A 647 5.59 15.82 24.05
CA PHE A 647 6.15 14.86 24.98
C PHE A 647 6.77 13.70 24.20
N GLU A 648 8.10 13.68 24.11
CA GLU A 648 8.86 12.73 23.27
C GLU A 648 9.92 11.91 24.02
N THR A 649 10.35 12.35 25.21
CA THR A 649 11.22 11.58 26.11
C THR A 649 10.40 10.75 27.10
N LYS A 650 11.00 9.69 27.66
CA LYS A 650 10.39 8.90 28.74
C LYS A 650 9.97 9.79 29.90
N GLU A 651 10.87 10.65 30.33
CA GLU A 651 10.73 11.55 31.48
C GLU A 651 9.56 12.51 31.27
N ALA A 652 9.47 13.11 30.07
CA ALA A 652 8.38 13.99 29.69
C ALA A 652 7.04 13.25 29.58
N LEU A 653 7.01 12.04 29.03
CA LEU A 653 5.78 11.25 28.92
C LEU A 653 5.24 10.79 30.29
N VAL A 654 6.11 10.41 31.22
CA VAL A 654 5.74 10.11 32.61
C VAL A 654 5.21 11.36 33.31
N SER A 655 5.88 12.49 33.13
CA SER A 655 5.59 13.74 33.85
C SER A 655 4.50 14.59 33.18
N SER A 656 4.03 14.22 32.00
CA SER A 656 3.12 15.01 31.16
C SER A 656 1.90 15.56 31.90
N SER A 657 1.23 14.70 32.68
CA SER A 657 0.05 15.10 33.47
C SER A 657 0.40 16.09 34.59
N LYS A 658 1.58 15.96 35.21
CA LYS A 658 2.09 16.88 36.25
C LYS A 658 2.43 18.23 35.62
N ILE A 659 3.15 18.22 34.49
CA ILE A 659 3.51 19.42 33.71
C ILE A 659 2.25 20.22 33.35
N LEU A 660 1.23 19.55 32.79
CA LEU A 660 -0.02 20.22 32.43
C LEU A 660 -0.78 20.73 33.66
N THR A 661 -0.84 19.95 34.74
CA THR A 661 -1.51 20.36 35.98
C THR A 661 -0.87 21.62 36.56
N GLU A 662 0.46 21.66 36.59
CA GLU A 662 1.23 22.82 37.05
C GLU A 662 0.99 24.05 36.16
N TRP A 663 1.06 23.90 34.84
CA TRP A 663 0.80 25.00 33.91
C TRP A 663 -0.63 25.55 34.01
N PHE A 664 -1.62 24.66 34.19
CA PHE A 664 -3.02 25.04 34.38
C PHE A 664 -3.30 25.69 35.74
N LYS A 665 -2.39 25.69 36.73
CA LYS A 665 -2.59 26.44 37.99
C LYS A 665 -2.72 27.95 37.75
N ASN A 666 -2.02 28.48 36.75
CA ASN A 666 -2.08 29.89 36.38
C ASN A 666 -3.41 30.22 35.68
N ARG A 667 -4.18 31.16 36.24
CA ARG A 667 -5.46 31.61 35.65
C ARG A 667 -5.31 32.19 34.25
N LYS A 668 -4.24 32.95 33.98
CA LYS A 668 -3.98 33.53 32.65
C LYS A 668 -3.83 32.45 31.58
N ASN A 669 -3.27 31.30 31.93
CA ASN A 669 -3.12 30.16 31.02
C ASN A 669 -4.47 29.50 30.71
N ARG A 670 -5.33 29.33 31.72
CA ARG A 670 -6.70 28.82 31.51
C ARG A 670 -7.54 29.79 30.67
N ASP A 671 -7.45 31.08 30.94
CA ASP A 671 -8.14 32.13 30.17
C ASP A 671 -7.65 32.17 28.71
N ARG A 672 -6.36 31.89 28.47
CA ARG A 672 -5.81 31.77 27.11
C ARG A 672 -6.51 30.66 26.33
N VAL A 673 -6.60 29.47 26.92
CA VAL A 673 -7.21 28.30 26.26
C VAL A 673 -8.69 28.55 25.97
N SER A 674 -9.42 29.13 26.91
CA SER A 674 -10.86 29.36 26.75
C SER A 674 -11.16 30.46 25.73
N ARG A 675 -10.44 31.59 25.78
CA ARG A 675 -10.73 32.77 24.95
C ARG A 675 -10.12 32.71 23.56
N PHE A 676 -8.87 32.21 23.44
CA PHE A 676 -8.12 32.30 22.19
C PHE A 676 -7.97 30.95 21.49
N TRP A 677 -7.97 29.83 22.23
CA TRP A 677 -7.85 28.49 21.64
C TRP A 677 -9.18 27.73 21.55
N MET A 678 -10.31 28.44 21.68
CA MET A 678 -11.66 27.90 21.53
C MET A 678 -11.93 26.69 22.45
N ASN A 679 -11.44 26.73 23.69
CA ASN A 679 -11.47 25.62 24.65
C ASN A 679 -10.76 24.35 24.17
N LYS A 680 -9.92 24.40 23.15
CA LYS A 680 -9.14 23.25 22.67
C LYS A 680 -7.70 23.35 23.17
N PHE A 681 -7.20 22.26 23.70
CA PHE A 681 -5.80 22.15 24.12
C PHE A 681 -5.15 20.99 23.39
N GLU A 682 -4.16 21.30 22.55
CA GLU A 682 -3.45 20.30 21.76
C GLU A 682 -2.23 19.77 22.53
N VAL A 683 -1.98 18.46 22.46
CA VAL A 683 -0.76 17.81 22.98
C VAL A 683 -0.19 16.93 21.89
N MET A 684 1.10 17.08 21.61
CA MET A 684 1.81 16.22 20.67
C MET A 684 2.51 15.07 21.39
N LEU A 685 2.41 13.85 20.82
CA LEU A 685 3.01 12.64 21.38
C LEU A 685 4.11 12.12 20.44
N GLY A 686 5.34 11.98 20.97
CA GLY A 686 6.53 11.52 20.26
C GLY A 686 6.76 10.01 20.39
N TYR A 687 6.48 9.28 19.32
CA TYR A 687 6.57 7.81 19.30
C TYR A 687 8.00 7.31 19.00
N SER A 688 8.61 7.80 17.93
CA SER A 688 9.90 7.25 17.46
C SER A 688 11.06 7.61 18.40
N ASP A 689 11.06 8.80 19.00
CA ASP A 689 12.12 9.21 19.93
C ASP A 689 12.04 8.47 21.27
N SER A 690 10.83 8.28 21.83
CA SER A 690 10.67 7.44 23.03
C SER A 690 11.00 5.96 22.73
N ALA A 691 10.61 5.42 21.58
CA ALA A 691 10.97 4.06 21.20
C ALA A 691 12.49 3.88 21.02
N LYS A 692 13.19 4.91 20.54
CA LYS A 692 14.65 4.92 20.44
C LYS A 692 15.33 4.91 21.82
N GLN A 693 14.70 5.52 22.83
CA GLN A 693 15.23 5.57 24.20
C GLN A 693 15.03 4.27 24.98
N ILE A 694 13.84 3.64 24.86
CA ILE A 694 13.44 2.54 25.75
C ILE A 694 12.92 1.28 25.05
N GLY A 695 12.86 1.25 23.73
CA GLY A 695 12.28 0.15 22.96
C GLY A 695 10.78 0.35 22.66
N VAL A 696 10.28 -0.35 21.64
CA VAL A 696 8.94 -0.07 21.07
C VAL A 696 7.77 -0.44 21.99
N LEU A 697 7.81 -1.60 22.67
CA LEU A 697 6.73 -2.01 23.59
C LEU A 697 6.56 -1.04 24.77
N PRO A 698 7.60 -0.77 25.58
CA PRO A 698 7.48 0.15 26.71
C PRO A 698 7.18 1.59 26.27
N SER A 699 7.73 2.06 25.14
CA SER A 699 7.34 3.36 24.55
C SER A 699 5.85 3.44 24.24
N ARG A 700 5.28 2.47 23.51
CA ARG A 700 3.84 2.46 23.17
C ARG A 700 2.97 2.38 24.42
N MET A 701 3.38 1.58 25.41
CA MET A 701 2.68 1.47 26.69
C MET A 701 2.68 2.82 27.43
N LEU A 702 3.84 3.48 27.47
CA LEU A 702 3.99 4.77 28.12
C LEU A 702 3.15 5.86 27.44
N ILE A 703 3.11 5.88 26.11
CA ILE A 703 2.26 6.79 25.32
C ILE A 703 0.78 6.55 25.62
N SER A 704 0.35 5.28 25.68
CA SER A 704 -1.03 4.92 26.05
C SER A 704 -1.40 5.45 27.44
N LYS A 705 -0.53 5.25 28.44
CA LYS A 705 -0.72 5.77 29.81
C LYS A 705 -0.73 7.30 29.84
N SER A 706 0.22 7.95 29.15
CA SER A 706 0.38 9.40 29.10
C SER A 706 -0.83 10.08 28.43
N MET A 707 -1.32 9.52 27.33
CA MET A 707 -2.53 9.98 26.63
C MET A 707 -3.76 9.93 27.54
N GLN A 708 -3.96 8.83 28.29
CA GLN A 708 -5.09 8.73 29.24
C GLN A 708 -4.95 9.68 30.44
N ALA A 709 -3.72 9.92 30.92
CA ALA A 709 -3.47 10.83 32.02
C ALA A 709 -3.72 12.29 31.62
N THR A 710 -3.16 12.72 30.48
CA THR A 710 -3.34 14.07 29.93
C THR A 710 -4.78 14.33 29.49
N ASP A 711 -5.47 13.36 28.90
CA ASP A 711 -6.91 13.46 28.57
C ASP A 711 -7.75 13.82 29.81
N ARG A 712 -7.53 13.10 30.92
CA ARG A 712 -8.19 13.40 32.21
C ARG A 712 -7.80 14.77 32.75
N THR A 713 -6.52 15.14 32.71
CA THR A 713 -6.04 16.45 33.20
C THR A 713 -6.66 17.61 32.43
N ILE A 714 -6.71 17.53 31.10
CA ILE A 714 -7.29 18.59 30.25
C ILE A 714 -8.80 18.72 30.48
N ARG A 715 -9.52 17.58 30.52
CA ARG A 715 -10.98 17.56 30.72
C ARG A 715 -11.42 18.07 32.09
N LYS A 716 -10.59 17.95 33.14
CA LYS A 716 -10.87 18.54 34.47
C LYS A 716 -11.08 20.05 34.41
N HIS A 717 -10.53 20.72 33.40
CA HIS A 717 -10.69 22.16 33.19
C HIS A 717 -11.77 22.50 32.14
N LEU A 718 -12.63 21.53 31.76
CA LEU A 718 -13.67 21.67 30.72
C LEU A 718 -13.11 21.99 29.32
N PHE A 719 -11.82 21.74 29.09
CA PHE A 719 -11.21 21.86 27.78
C PHE A 719 -11.35 20.57 26.97
N THR A 720 -11.34 20.72 25.65
CA THR A 720 -11.36 19.63 24.67
C THR A 720 -9.92 19.24 24.33
N PRO A 721 -9.45 18.05 24.72
CA PRO A 721 -8.12 17.56 24.35
C PRO A 721 -8.06 17.19 22.88
N ILE A 722 -7.01 17.63 22.19
CA ILE A 722 -6.66 17.25 20.82
C ILE A 722 -5.30 16.57 20.87
N PHE A 723 -5.24 15.31 20.45
CA PHE A 723 -3.98 14.57 20.39
C PHE A 723 -3.37 14.70 18.99
N PHE A 724 -2.19 15.29 18.93
CA PHE A 724 -1.37 15.39 17.74
C PHE A 724 -0.37 14.21 17.71
N HIS A 725 -0.65 13.21 16.88
CA HIS A 725 0.17 12.01 16.77
C HIS A 725 1.38 12.25 15.84
N GLY A 726 2.59 12.11 16.40
CA GLY A 726 3.85 12.18 15.64
C GLY A 726 4.04 11.02 14.65
N SER A 727 5.11 11.10 13.85
CA SER A 727 5.40 10.19 12.73
C SER A 727 5.40 8.70 13.10
N GLY A 728 5.97 8.32 14.26
CA GLY A 728 5.99 6.93 14.75
C GLY A 728 4.67 6.38 15.29
N GLY A 729 3.69 7.24 15.52
CA GLY A 729 2.31 6.87 15.84
C GLY A 729 1.40 6.96 14.64
N SER A 730 1.94 7.31 13.46
CA SER A 730 1.12 7.48 12.28
C SER A 730 0.53 6.13 11.90
N VAL A 731 -0.80 6.12 11.87
CA VAL A 731 -1.69 5.04 11.42
C VAL A 731 -1.32 4.54 9.99
N ALA A 732 -0.45 5.28 9.33
CA ALA A 732 0.01 5.12 7.97
C ALA A 732 1.26 4.23 7.82
N ARG A 733 1.99 3.86 8.89
CA ARG A 733 3.23 3.04 8.83
C ARG A 733 3.06 1.57 8.38
N GLY A 734 1.96 1.21 7.74
CA GLY A 734 1.71 -0.15 7.21
C GLY A 734 1.87 -1.24 8.27
N GLY A 735 1.82 -2.52 7.86
CA GLY A 735 1.91 -3.66 8.79
C GLY A 735 0.65 -3.96 9.59
N GLY A 736 -0.09 -2.94 10.03
CA GLY A 736 -1.43 -3.07 10.62
C GLY A 736 -2.51 -2.38 9.77
N SER A 737 -3.77 -2.55 10.12
CA SER A 737 -4.89 -1.79 9.55
C SER A 737 -5.03 -0.52 10.38
N ILE A 738 -5.65 0.51 9.81
CA ILE A 738 -5.99 1.72 10.57
C ILE A 738 -6.73 1.33 11.86
N LYS A 739 -7.69 0.41 11.74
CA LYS A 739 -8.49 -0.13 12.84
C LYS A 739 -7.63 -0.73 13.95
N GLU A 740 -6.60 -1.51 13.61
CA GLU A 740 -5.69 -2.09 14.58
C GLU A 740 -4.83 -1.01 15.22
N GLN A 741 -4.24 -0.11 14.45
CA GLN A 741 -3.30 0.88 14.96
C GLN A 741 -3.93 1.91 15.90
N ILE A 742 -5.20 2.29 15.66
CA ILE A 742 -5.94 3.20 16.54
C ILE A 742 -6.75 2.46 17.60
N SER A 743 -6.73 1.12 17.64
CA SER A 743 -7.63 0.29 18.48
C SER A 743 -7.57 0.66 19.96
N TRP A 744 -6.40 1.07 20.43
CA TRP A 744 -6.07 1.40 21.81
C TRP A 744 -6.10 2.91 22.12
N TRP A 745 -6.43 3.75 21.12
CA TRP A 745 -6.57 5.20 21.31
C TRP A 745 -7.81 5.56 22.15
N SER A 746 -7.68 6.58 23.01
CA SER A 746 -8.80 7.12 23.78
C SER A 746 -9.87 7.74 22.87
N TYR A 747 -11.09 7.92 23.39
CA TYR A 747 -12.16 8.58 22.63
C TYR A 747 -11.75 9.99 22.16
N SER A 748 -11.08 10.77 23.01
CA SER A 748 -10.58 12.10 22.65
C SER A 748 -9.61 12.07 21.47
N ALA A 749 -8.70 11.10 21.45
CA ALA A 749 -7.71 10.95 20.39
C ALA A 749 -8.33 10.61 19.02
N ILE A 750 -9.46 9.89 19.01
CA ILE A 750 -10.16 9.52 17.76
C ILE A 750 -11.28 10.49 17.35
N ASN A 751 -11.81 11.31 18.28
CA ASN A 751 -12.93 12.22 18.01
C ASN A 751 -12.50 13.51 17.29
N ALA A 752 -11.21 13.83 17.28
CA ALA A 752 -10.64 14.91 16.48
C ALA A 752 -9.17 14.61 16.15
N PRO A 753 -8.89 13.54 15.39
CA PRO A 753 -7.53 13.04 15.23
C PRO A 753 -6.71 14.02 14.40
N LYS A 754 -5.60 14.49 14.97
CA LYS A 754 -4.55 15.24 14.29
C LYS A 754 -3.35 14.32 14.12
N MET A 755 -2.96 14.00 12.90
CA MET A 755 -1.91 13.01 12.65
C MET A 755 -0.89 13.49 11.62
N THR A 756 0.37 13.17 11.92
CA THR A 756 1.48 13.37 11.00
C THR A 756 1.38 12.35 9.87
N ILE A 757 1.24 12.81 8.63
CA ILE A 757 1.39 11.98 7.44
C ILE A 757 2.85 12.09 7.01
N GLN A 758 3.58 10.99 7.21
CA GLN A 758 4.97 10.90 6.80
C GLN A 758 5.10 11.00 5.29
N GLY A 759 6.20 11.59 4.81
CA GLY A 759 6.43 11.80 3.39
C GLY A 759 6.25 10.54 2.54
N GLU A 760 6.74 9.37 3.00
CA GLU A 760 6.60 8.09 2.29
C GLU A 760 5.15 7.60 2.14
N MET A 761 4.28 8.11 3.01
CA MET A 761 2.86 7.83 2.99
C MET A 761 2.06 8.87 2.23
N ILE A 762 2.59 10.08 1.97
CA ILE A 762 1.88 11.11 1.21
C ILE A 762 1.59 10.62 -0.21
N GLN A 763 2.61 10.12 -0.92
CA GLN A 763 2.43 9.59 -2.28
C GLN A 763 1.37 8.48 -2.32
N ARG A 764 1.33 7.63 -1.30
CA ARG A 764 0.38 6.51 -1.21
C ARG A 764 -1.03 6.96 -0.89
N LEU A 765 -1.17 7.81 0.13
CA LEU A 765 -2.45 8.26 0.65
C LEU A 765 -3.18 9.18 -0.33
N PHE A 766 -2.42 10.03 -1.01
CA PHE A 766 -2.91 10.98 -2.02
C PHE A 766 -2.72 10.46 -3.45
N SER A 767 -2.45 9.17 -3.66
CA SER A 767 -2.33 8.58 -5.01
C SER A 767 -3.66 8.54 -5.76
N SER A 768 -4.78 8.45 -5.04
CA SER A 768 -6.13 8.49 -5.59
C SER A 768 -7.13 8.99 -4.55
N LYS A 769 -8.28 9.51 -5.02
CA LYS A 769 -9.37 9.95 -4.14
C LYS A 769 -9.97 8.76 -3.37
N GLU A 770 -9.98 7.56 -3.95
CA GLU A 770 -10.50 6.33 -3.38
C GLU A 770 -9.68 5.90 -2.16
N ILE A 771 -8.34 5.96 -2.25
CA ILE A 771 -7.44 5.61 -1.14
C ILE A 771 -7.58 6.61 0.00
N LEU A 772 -7.55 7.91 -0.31
CA LEU A 772 -7.74 8.97 0.69
C LEU A 772 -9.10 8.83 1.38
N ASN A 773 -10.18 8.66 0.60
CA ASN A 773 -11.52 8.52 1.14
C ASN A 773 -11.66 7.29 2.04
N SER A 774 -11.10 6.15 1.61
CA SER A 774 -11.13 4.91 2.39
C SER A 774 -10.53 5.12 3.78
N GLN A 775 -9.37 5.78 3.85
CA GLN A 775 -8.65 6.02 5.10
C GLN A 775 -9.43 6.93 6.04
N CYS A 776 -9.91 8.07 5.54
CA CYS A 776 -10.71 9.00 6.33
C CYS A 776 -12.05 8.37 6.77
N ALA A 777 -12.76 7.69 5.87
CA ALA A 777 -14.02 7.04 6.20
C ALA A 777 -13.85 5.92 7.24
N HIS A 778 -12.73 5.20 7.23
CA HIS A 778 -12.43 4.22 8.27
C HIS A 778 -12.25 4.89 9.64
N LEU A 779 -11.48 5.98 9.73
CA LEU A 779 -11.33 6.75 10.97
C LEU A 779 -12.69 7.24 11.49
N THR A 780 -13.54 7.76 10.61
CA THR A 780 -14.90 8.19 10.95
C THR A 780 -15.74 7.07 11.53
N ARG A 781 -15.80 5.91 10.88
CA ARG A 781 -16.58 4.76 11.36
C ARG A 781 -16.11 4.29 12.73
N GLU A 782 -14.80 4.22 12.94
CA GLU A 782 -14.23 3.80 14.22
C GLU A 782 -14.50 4.84 15.33
N SER A 783 -14.44 6.14 15.03
CA SER A 783 -14.81 7.20 15.98
C SER A 783 -16.26 7.08 16.41
N LEU A 784 -17.18 6.89 15.45
CA LEU A 784 -18.61 6.78 15.74
C LEU A 784 -18.94 5.54 16.55
N ARG A 785 -18.36 4.40 16.20
CA ARG A 785 -18.51 3.15 16.96
C ARG A 785 -18.04 3.28 18.41
N ARG A 786 -17.03 4.09 18.68
CA ARG A 786 -16.53 4.34 20.04
C ARG A 786 -17.34 5.37 20.81
N LYS A 787 -18.12 6.21 20.13
CA LYS A 787 -19.05 7.12 20.80
C LYS A 787 -20.14 6.34 21.55
N THR A 788 -20.56 5.20 21.00
CA THR A 788 -21.61 4.35 21.60
C THR A 788 -21.09 3.34 22.62
N ASN A 789 -19.84 2.87 22.48
CA ASN A 789 -19.25 1.87 23.37
C ASN A 789 -18.23 2.53 24.32
N LYS A 790 -18.46 2.44 25.64
CA LYS A 790 -17.47 2.89 26.64
C LYS A 790 -16.16 2.12 26.43
N PHE A 791 -15.13 2.82 25.95
CA PHE A 791 -13.79 2.28 25.82
C PHE A 791 -13.19 2.01 27.21
N SER A 792 -12.87 0.76 27.50
CA SER A 792 -12.23 0.32 28.74
C SER A 792 -10.91 -0.33 28.38
N ASN A 793 -9.79 0.34 28.65
CA ASN A 793 -8.48 -0.31 28.63
C ASN A 793 -8.27 -0.92 30.01
N LYS A 794 -8.60 -2.21 30.18
CA LYS A 794 -8.30 -2.93 31.41
C LYS A 794 -6.80 -2.91 31.64
N LYS A 795 -6.36 -2.55 32.85
CA LYS A 795 -4.94 -2.61 33.21
C LYS A 795 -4.51 -4.07 33.22
N ASN A 796 -3.59 -4.44 32.34
CA ASN A 796 -2.99 -5.77 32.32
C ASN A 796 -1.62 -5.70 33.03
N LYS A 797 -1.58 -6.12 34.31
CA LYS A 797 -0.36 -6.07 35.13
C LYS A 797 0.78 -6.91 34.54
N VAL A 798 0.44 -8.07 33.95
CA VAL A 798 1.43 -8.95 33.32
C VAL A 798 2.04 -8.28 32.09
N LEU A 799 1.23 -7.60 31.29
CA LEU A 799 1.72 -6.84 30.14
C LEU A 799 2.61 -5.66 30.56
N GLU A 800 2.29 -4.99 31.67
CA GLU A 800 3.16 -3.95 32.22
C GLU A 800 4.50 -4.52 32.71
N LYS A 801 4.49 -5.69 33.35
CA LYS A 801 5.71 -6.42 33.72
C LYS A 801 6.55 -6.79 32.49
N LEU A 802 5.92 -7.37 31.45
CA LEU A 802 6.57 -7.69 30.19
C LEU A 802 7.23 -6.44 29.58
N ALA A 803 6.52 -5.31 29.53
CA ALA A 803 7.06 -4.06 29.01
C ALA A 803 8.30 -3.57 29.79
N GLY A 804 8.30 -3.71 31.11
CA GLY A 804 9.47 -3.38 31.95
C GLY A 804 10.68 -4.30 31.71
N LEU A 805 10.44 -5.60 31.51
CA LEU A 805 11.49 -6.55 31.14
C LEU A 805 12.07 -6.25 29.75
N VAL A 806 11.22 -5.91 28.77
CA VAL A 806 11.66 -5.49 27.43
C VAL A 806 12.51 -4.23 27.51
N GLU A 807 12.11 -3.24 28.32
CA GLU A 807 12.89 -2.03 28.53
C GLU A 807 14.29 -2.35 29.09
N ALA A 808 14.37 -3.20 30.12
CA ALA A 808 15.65 -3.57 30.72
C ALA A 808 16.60 -4.26 29.71
N GLU A 809 16.10 -5.21 28.91
CA GLU A 809 16.89 -5.88 27.88
C GLU A 809 17.30 -4.94 26.74
N TYR A 810 16.43 -4.00 26.36
CA TYR A 810 16.74 -2.99 25.36
C TYR A 810 17.82 -2.03 25.84
N LEU A 811 17.70 -1.49 27.06
CA LEU A 811 18.67 -0.60 27.69
C LEU A 811 20.04 -1.26 27.86
N LYS A 812 20.05 -2.53 28.29
CA LYS A 812 21.29 -3.34 28.37
C LYS A 812 21.99 -3.44 27.01
N PHE A 813 21.21 -3.64 25.94
CA PHE A 813 21.76 -3.76 24.59
C PHE A 813 22.31 -2.43 24.05
N ILE A 814 21.55 -1.34 24.16
CA ILE A 814 22.00 -0.05 23.64
C ILE A 814 23.07 0.62 24.52
N GLY A 815 23.16 0.23 25.81
CA GLY A 815 24.14 0.74 26.76
C GLY A 815 25.55 0.18 26.57
N ASP A 816 25.68 -1.00 25.96
CA ASP A 816 26.98 -1.56 25.57
C ASP A 816 27.49 -0.87 24.29
N THR A 817 28.24 0.22 24.47
CA THR A 817 28.74 1.05 23.38
C THR A 817 29.63 0.29 22.38
N LYS A 818 30.41 -0.69 22.85
CA LYS A 818 31.28 -1.51 21.99
C LYS A 818 30.46 -2.47 21.15
N GLN A 819 29.51 -3.17 21.77
CA GLN A 819 28.60 -4.06 21.05
C GLN A 819 27.73 -3.28 20.06
N LEU A 820 27.23 -2.11 20.46
CA LEU A 820 26.41 -1.26 19.61
C LEU A 820 27.19 -0.78 18.39
N ASP A 821 28.42 -0.28 18.56
CA ASP A 821 29.24 0.19 17.43
C ASP A 821 29.52 -0.95 16.44
N LEU A 822 29.89 -2.13 16.94
CA LEU A 822 30.12 -3.31 16.09
C LEU A 822 28.88 -3.70 15.27
N ILE A 823 27.68 -3.56 15.83
CA ILE A 823 26.44 -3.84 15.11
C ILE A 823 26.10 -2.71 14.14
N LEU A 824 26.38 -1.45 14.47
CA LEU A 824 26.18 -0.30 13.58
C LEU A 824 27.09 -0.34 12.37
N GLN A 825 28.31 -0.89 12.50
CA GLN A 825 29.19 -1.17 11.36
C GLN A 825 28.56 -2.15 10.35
N ALA A 826 27.69 -3.06 10.81
CA ALA A 826 26.89 -3.95 9.95
C ALA A 826 25.60 -3.29 9.44
N THR A 827 25.61 -1.95 9.29
CA THR A 827 24.54 -1.16 8.69
C THR A 827 25.13 0.03 7.91
N PRO A 828 24.35 0.72 7.06
CA PRO A 828 24.81 1.95 6.40
C PRO A 828 25.01 3.18 7.33
N TYR A 829 25.06 2.98 8.65
CA TYR A 829 25.12 4.04 9.65
C TYR A 829 26.26 5.05 9.45
N HIS A 830 27.45 4.57 9.11
CA HIS A 830 28.62 5.43 8.89
C HIS A 830 28.58 6.18 7.55
N TYR A 831 27.62 5.84 6.68
CA TYR A 831 27.43 6.44 5.36
C TYR A 831 26.18 7.35 5.30
N LEU A 832 25.62 7.72 6.46
CA LEU A 832 24.47 8.63 6.61
C LEU A 832 24.68 10.05 6.03
N ASN A 833 25.91 10.41 5.66
CA ASN A 833 26.29 11.65 4.97
C ASN A 833 26.18 11.53 3.43
N VAL A 834 26.51 10.36 2.87
CA VAL A 834 26.31 10.03 1.44
C VAL A 834 24.81 10.01 1.09
N LEU A 835 24.02 9.66 2.11
CA LEU A 835 22.57 9.78 2.16
C LEU A 835 22.11 11.25 2.07
N LYS A 836 22.12 11.82 0.85
CA LYS A 836 21.52 13.14 0.52
C LYS A 836 19.99 13.09 0.49
N ILE A 837 19.37 12.38 1.43
CA ILE A 837 17.98 11.89 1.27
C ILE A 837 16.89 12.88 1.70
N GLY A 838 17.27 13.98 2.35
CA GLY A 838 16.37 15.07 2.72
C GLY A 838 17.15 16.34 3.02
N SER A 839 16.46 17.46 3.15
CA SER A 839 17.04 18.79 3.43
C SER A 839 17.71 18.87 4.82
N ARG A 840 17.14 18.16 5.81
CA ARG A 840 17.61 18.13 7.21
C ARG A 840 18.90 17.31 7.39
N PRO A 841 19.86 17.71 8.26
CA PRO A 841 21.03 16.89 8.59
C PRO A 841 20.67 15.56 9.27
N SER A 842 21.48 14.52 9.07
CA SER A 842 21.22 13.18 9.66
C SER A 842 21.62 13.05 11.14
N LYS A 843 22.56 13.87 11.63
CA LYS A 843 23.07 13.86 13.02
C LYS A 843 23.03 15.25 13.64
N ARG A 844 22.90 15.33 14.97
CA ARG A 844 23.22 16.56 15.74
C ARG A 844 24.75 16.67 15.87
N PRO A 845 25.35 17.87 15.91
CA PRO A 845 26.79 18.02 16.15
C PRO A 845 27.17 17.41 17.50
N SER A 846 28.04 16.41 17.51
CA SER A 846 28.57 15.76 18.72
C SER A 846 29.89 15.05 18.38
N GLU A 847 30.88 15.16 19.26
CA GLU A 847 32.20 14.51 19.10
C GLU A 847 32.17 13.01 19.42
N ASN A 848 31.17 12.53 20.19
CA ASN A 848 31.07 11.13 20.64
C ASN A 848 29.89 10.38 20.00
N LEU A 849 30.04 9.07 19.85
CA LEU A 849 28.98 8.17 19.36
C LEU A 849 27.90 8.01 20.45
N SER A 850 26.98 8.97 20.52
CA SER A 850 25.88 8.98 21.48
C SER A 850 24.54 8.76 20.78
N LEU A 851 23.74 7.86 21.34
CA LEU A 851 22.38 7.55 20.86
C LEU A 851 21.45 8.78 20.94
N SER A 852 21.74 9.74 21.83
CA SER A 852 21.04 11.02 21.93
C SER A 852 21.37 12.01 20.80
N ALA A 853 22.56 11.90 20.18
CA ALA A 853 22.96 12.73 19.04
C ALA A 853 22.27 12.31 17.73
N LEU A 854 21.72 11.08 17.68
CA LEU A 854 21.02 10.53 16.51
C LEU A 854 19.56 10.92 16.47
N ARG A 855 19.10 11.29 15.27
CA ARG A 855 17.69 11.50 14.99
C ARG A 855 16.98 10.16 14.75
N ALA A 856 15.71 10.08 15.15
CA ALA A 856 14.94 8.84 15.05
C ALA A 856 14.73 8.34 13.62
N ILE A 857 14.64 9.23 12.63
CA ILE A 857 14.45 8.85 11.21
C ILE A 857 15.70 8.15 10.63
N PRO A 858 16.90 8.75 10.65
CA PRO A 858 18.13 8.07 10.24
C PRO A 858 18.39 6.77 10.98
N TRP A 859 18.06 6.74 12.28
CA TRP A 859 18.15 5.53 13.10
C TRP A 859 17.35 4.38 12.51
N VAL A 860 16.03 4.56 12.32
CA VAL A 860 15.16 3.51 11.75
C VAL A 860 15.62 3.11 10.34
N LEU A 861 16.02 4.08 9.51
CA LEU A 861 16.42 3.80 8.13
C LEU A 861 17.63 2.86 8.04
N CYS A 862 18.65 3.02 8.89
CA CYS A 862 19.84 2.16 8.86
C CYS A 862 19.47 0.68 9.09
N TRP A 863 18.59 0.42 10.06
CA TRP A 863 18.11 -0.92 10.37
C TRP A 863 17.22 -1.50 9.26
N THR A 864 16.46 -0.64 8.57
CA THR A 864 15.66 -1.02 7.40
C THR A 864 16.52 -1.44 6.22
N GLN A 865 17.56 -0.66 5.91
CA GLN A 865 18.48 -0.95 4.83
C GLN A 865 19.18 -2.29 5.04
N ALA A 866 19.63 -2.55 6.27
CA ALA A 866 20.33 -3.77 6.66
C ALA A 866 19.42 -4.99 6.93
N ARG A 867 18.08 -4.87 6.72
CA ARG A 867 17.10 -5.95 6.86
C ARG A 867 16.96 -6.55 8.27
N ILE A 868 17.41 -5.88 9.33
CA ILE A 868 17.36 -6.41 10.69
C ILE A 868 16.27 -5.76 11.56
N LEU A 869 15.90 -4.49 11.32
CA LEU A 869 14.83 -3.79 12.05
C LEU A 869 14.95 -3.84 13.59
N LEU A 870 16.17 -3.97 14.11
CA LEU A 870 16.47 -4.36 15.50
C LEU A 870 15.68 -3.58 16.58
N PRO A 871 15.53 -2.23 16.50
CA PRO A 871 14.84 -1.47 17.55
C PRO A 871 13.37 -1.83 17.75
N SER A 872 12.76 -2.53 16.79
CA SER A 872 11.32 -2.82 16.80
C SER A 872 10.94 -4.13 17.46
N TRP A 873 11.91 -5.02 17.75
CA TRP A 873 11.63 -6.34 18.31
C TRP A 873 12.61 -6.81 19.39
N TRP A 874 13.77 -6.15 19.54
CA TRP A 874 14.76 -6.55 20.53
C TRP A 874 14.22 -6.52 21.97
N GLY A 875 14.54 -7.57 22.74
CA GLY A 875 14.18 -7.72 24.15
C GLY A 875 12.84 -8.43 24.38
N ILE A 876 11.99 -8.55 23.35
CA ILE A 876 10.66 -9.19 23.47
C ILE A 876 10.79 -10.69 23.76
N GLY A 877 11.68 -11.36 23.05
CA GLY A 877 11.87 -12.80 23.19
C GLY A 877 12.45 -13.17 24.54
N SER A 878 13.47 -12.43 24.99
CA SER A 878 14.07 -12.62 26.30
C SER A 878 13.11 -12.26 27.43
N ALA A 879 12.35 -11.17 27.30
CA ALA A 879 11.31 -10.82 28.27
C ALA A 879 10.22 -11.89 28.38
N TRP A 880 9.75 -12.45 27.25
CA TRP A 880 8.78 -13.54 27.23
C TRP A 880 9.31 -14.80 27.91
N ALA A 881 10.57 -15.16 27.65
CA ALA A 881 11.20 -16.33 28.25
C ALA A 881 11.32 -16.23 29.78
N ASN A 882 11.42 -15.01 30.32
CA ASN A 882 11.55 -14.75 31.75
C ASN A 882 10.20 -14.63 32.49
N LEU A 883 9.06 -14.76 31.80
CA LEU A 883 7.75 -14.85 32.45
C LEU A 883 7.50 -16.28 32.95
N ILE A 884 6.78 -16.42 34.08
CA ILE A 884 6.29 -17.72 34.57
C ILE A 884 5.11 -18.19 33.71
N GLU A 885 4.78 -19.49 33.76
CA GLU A 885 3.75 -20.05 32.88
C GLU A 885 2.35 -19.44 33.13
N GLU A 886 2.00 -19.13 34.37
CA GLU A 886 0.73 -18.48 34.72
C GLU A 886 0.62 -17.09 34.06
N GLU A 887 1.72 -16.35 34.00
CA GLU A 887 1.81 -15.04 33.35
C GLU A 887 1.69 -15.18 31.82
N LYS A 888 2.32 -16.19 31.24
CA LYS A 888 2.21 -16.48 29.80
C LYS A 888 0.77 -16.83 29.42
N VAL A 889 0.11 -17.70 30.20
CA VAL A 889 -1.31 -18.06 30.00
C VAL A 889 -2.20 -16.83 30.06
N ALA A 890 -2.02 -15.96 31.07
CA ALA A 890 -2.80 -14.73 31.19
C ALA A 890 -2.64 -13.80 29.96
N LEU A 891 -1.44 -13.70 29.39
CA LEU A 891 -1.22 -12.92 28.17
C LEU A 891 -1.89 -13.55 26.94
N LYS A 892 -1.80 -14.88 26.79
CA LYS A 892 -2.46 -15.64 25.70
C LYS A 892 -3.98 -15.45 25.73
N GLU A 893 -4.60 -15.57 26.90
CA GLU A 893 -6.04 -15.37 27.08
C GLU A 893 -6.47 -13.93 26.81
N SER A 894 -5.62 -12.95 27.17
CA SER A 894 -5.93 -11.52 26.97
C SER A 894 -5.83 -11.04 25.52
N PHE A 895 -5.23 -11.80 24.61
CA PHE A 895 -4.94 -11.35 23.24
C PHE A 895 -6.20 -10.97 22.43
N SER A 896 -7.32 -11.66 22.61
CA SER A 896 -8.59 -11.37 21.89
C SER A 896 -9.26 -10.07 22.36
N ASP A 897 -9.17 -9.80 23.66
CA ASP A 897 -9.88 -8.71 24.34
C ASP A 897 -9.04 -7.44 24.48
N ASP A 898 -7.75 -7.56 24.79
CA ASP A 898 -6.83 -6.44 24.93
C ASP A 898 -6.42 -5.90 23.56
N LYS A 899 -7.03 -4.76 23.18
CA LYS A 899 -6.80 -4.11 21.90
C LYS A 899 -5.39 -3.56 21.74
N PHE A 900 -4.71 -3.20 22.84
CA PHE A 900 -3.33 -2.78 22.81
C PHE A 900 -2.41 -3.97 22.50
N LEU A 901 -2.56 -5.06 23.26
CA LEU A 901 -1.77 -6.29 23.06
C LEU A 901 -1.95 -6.84 21.65
N SER A 902 -3.21 -7.00 21.22
CA SER A 902 -3.53 -7.50 19.88
C SER A 902 -2.90 -6.63 18.77
N SER A 903 -3.00 -5.31 18.90
CA SER A 903 -2.38 -4.38 17.94
C SER A 903 -0.86 -4.50 17.93
N PHE A 904 -0.23 -4.63 19.10
CA PHE A 904 1.22 -4.73 19.21
C PHE A 904 1.75 -6.03 18.59
N VAL A 905 1.21 -7.18 19.00
CA VAL A 905 1.63 -8.52 18.52
C VAL A 905 1.47 -8.64 17.01
N LYS A 906 0.36 -8.17 16.43
CA LYS A 906 0.16 -8.19 14.97
C LYS A 906 1.18 -7.32 14.22
N THR A 907 1.46 -6.13 14.76
CA THR A 907 2.47 -5.23 14.18
C THR A 907 3.86 -5.86 14.27
N LEU A 908 4.18 -6.49 15.39
CA LEU A 908 5.44 -7.19 15.61
C LEU A 908 5.61 -8.36 14.64
N GLY A 909 4.56 -9.17 14.42
CA GLY A 909 4.58 -10.25 13.44
C GLY A 909 4.91 -9.78 12.02
N TYR A 910 4.32 -8.67 11.59
CA TYR A 910 4.65 -8.04 10.30
C TYR A 910 6.11 -7.58 10.21
N THR A 911 6.63 -6.98 11.28
CA THR A 911 8.02 -6.53 11.36
C THR A 911 8.97 -7.73 11.26
N LEU A 912 8.74 -8.77 12.07
CA LEU A 912 9.57 -9.98 12.10
C LEU A 912 9.58 -10.70 10.75
N GLU A 913 8.46 -10.69 10.02
CA GLU A 913 8.39 -11.29 8.67
C GLU A 913 9.32 -10.59 7.65
N LYS A 914 9.71 -9.34 7.89
CA LYS A 914 10.64 -8.60 7.01
C LYS A 914 12.11 -8.76 7.38
N VAL A 915 12.39 -9.27 8.58
CA VAL A 915 13.74 -9.47 9.08
C VAL A 915 14.41 -10.57 8.26
N ASP A 916 15.65 -10.31 7.82
CA ASP A 916 16.44 -11.24 7.02
C ASP A 916 17.88 -11.30 7.54
N LEU A 917 18.11 -12.19 8.51
CA LEU A 917 19.42 -12.33 9.16
C LEU A 917 20.49 -12.85 8.19
N ASP A 918 20.14 -13.74 7.25
CA ASP A 918 21.11 -14.26 6.26
C ASP A 918 21.68 -13.13 5.40
N VAL A 919 20.84 -12.15 5.04
CA VAL A 919 21.26 -10.97 4.27
C VAL A 919 22.05 -10.02 5.15
N TRP A 920 21.57 -9.77 6.37
CA TRP A 920 22.23 -8.88 7.31
C TRP A 920 23.68 -9.29 7.59
N GLU A 921 23.96 -10.59 7.69
CA GLU A 921 25.31 -11.11 7.90
C GLU A 921 26.33 -10.65 6.85
N PHE A 922 25.91 -10.36 5.61
CA PHE A 922 26.84 -9.87 4.57
C PHE A 922 27.34 -8.44 4.80
N TYR A 923 26.69 -7.68 5.67
CA TYR A 923 27.12 -6.32 6.03
C TYR A 923 28.31 -6.32 7.01
N PHE A 924 28.61 -7.44 7.67
CA PHE A 924 29.83 -7.57 8.43
C PHE A 924 31.04 -7.78 7.51
N ASP A 925 32.15 -7.11 7.81
CA ASP A 925 33.44 -7.50 7.26
C ASP A 925 33.97 -8.78 7.94
N LYS A 926 33.85 -8.85 9.28
CA LYS A 926 34.12 -10.05 10.08
C LYS A 926 33.03 -10.20 11.15
N PRO A 927 32.09 -11.15 11.01
CA PRO A 927 31.03 -11.32 11.98
C PRO A 927 31.57 -11.91 13.29
N SER A 928 31.17 -11.36 14.44
CA SER A 928 31.34 -12.03 15.73
C SER A 928 30.29 -13.15 15.84
N LYS A 929 30.74 -14.41 15.93
CA LYS A 929 29.85 -15.58 16.08
C LYS A 929 28.92 -15.42 17.29
N GLU A 930 29.44 -14.86 18.38
CA GLU A 930 28.69 -14.62 19.61
C GLU A 930 27.52 -13.66 19.38
N ILE A 931 27.76 -12.54 18.67
CA ILE A 931 26.73 -11.53 18.39
C ILE A 931 25.67 -12.09 17.44
N LEU A 932 26.08 -12.82 16.41
CA LEU A 932 25.15 -13.45 15.48
C LEU A 932 24.23 -14.44 16.19
N GLU A 933 24.79 -15.33 17.03
CA GLU A 933 23.99 -16.29 17.79
C GLU A 933 23.08 -15.61 18.81
N LYS A 934 23.54 -14.56 19.48
CA LYS A 934 22.73 -13.75 20.41
C LYS A 934 21.51 -13.16 19.70
N ILE A 935 21.71 -12.54 18.54
CA ILE A 935 20.64 -11.89 17.76
C ILE A 935 19.69 -12.92 17.15
N LYS A 936 20.21 -14.01 16.61
CA LYS A 936 19.41 -15.10 16.05
C LYS A 936 18.54 -15.76 17.13
N THR A 937 19.11 -16.02 18.30
CA THR A 937 18.38 -16.58 19.44
C THR A 937 17.26 -15.64 19.90
N GLU A 938 17.53 -14.35 20.01
CA GLU A 938 16.50 -13.36 20.37
C GLU A 938 15.38 -13.26 19.31
N HIS A 939 15.74 -13.31 18.02
CA HIS A 939 14.78 -13.29 16.92
C HIS A 939 13.83 -14.50 16.95
N GLU A 940 14.37 -15.72 17.15
CA GLU A 940 13.55 -16.93 17.27
C GLU A 940 12.64 -16.88 18.50
N LYS A 941 13.14 -16.40 19.64
CA LYS A 941 12.31 -16.20 20.84
C LYS A 941 11.20 -15.16 20.60
N ALA A 942 11.48 -14.07 19.90
CA ALA A 942 10.49 -13.05 19.55
C ALA A 942 9.41 -13.59 18.60
N LYS A 943 9.78 -14.42 17.61
CA LYS A 943 8.80 -15.13 16.76
C LYS A 943 7.95 -16.09 17.58
N ARG A 944 8.57 -16.84 18.49
CA ARG A 944 7.84 -17.74 19.40
C ARG A 944 6.83 -16.98 20.27
N PHE A 945 7.19 -15.82 20.82
CA PHE A 945 6.24 -14.95 21.52
C PHE A 945 5.01 -14.62 20.67
N VAL A 946 5.20 -14.21 19.40
CA VAL A 946 4.07 -13.90 18.50
C VAL A 946 3.19 -15.12 18.28
N LEU A 947 3.78 -16.27 17.94
CA LEU A 947 3.04 -17.51 17.68
C LEU A 947 2.26 -17.98 18.91
N GLU A 948 2.91 -18.00 20.07
CA GLU A 948 2.30 -18.45 21.31
C GLU A 948 1.17 -17.53 21.80
N VAL A 949 1.37 -16.19 21.75
CA VAL A 949 0.35 -15.24 22.22
C VAL A 949 -0.82 -15.12 21.24
N SER A 950 -0.55 -15.14 19.93
CA SER A 950 -1.61 -15.09 18.92
C SER A 950 -2.37 -16.40 18.78
N GLN A 951 -1.77 -17.52 19.18
CA GLN A 951 -2.28 -18.88 18.96
C GLN A 951 -2.47 -19.19 17.46
N GLU A 952 -1.68 -18.54 16.60
CA GLU A 952 -1.67 -18.73 15.15
C GLU A 952 -0.47 -19.59 14.73
N GLY A 953 -0.60 -20.35 13.64
CA GLY A 953 0.47 -21.21 13.11
C GLY A 953 1.61 -20.45 12.41
N ASP A 954 1.44 -19.15 12.17
CA ASP A 954 2.41 -18.29 11.50
C ASP A 954 2.29 -16.83 11.99
N VAL A 955 3.43 -16.12 12.03
CA VAL A 955 3.53 -14.74 12.57
C VAL A 955 2.68 -13.71 11.81
N LEU A 956 2.23 -14.03 10.59
CA LEU A 956 1.41 -13.15 9.76
C LEU A 956 0.13 -13.85 9.25
N SER A 957 -0.40 -14.85 9.97
CA SER A 957 -1.59 -15.61 9.53
C SER A 957 -2.82 -14.74 9.31
N HIS A 958 -2.99 -13.67 10.10
CA HIS A 958 -4.06 -12.69 9.92
C HIS A 958 -3.98 -11.87 8.60
N ARG A 959 -2.87 -11.95 7.83
CA ARG A 959 -2.65 -11.20 6.56
C ARG A 959 -1.84 -11.99 5.52
N PRO A 960 -2.41 -13.07 4.96
CA PRO A 960 -1.66 -13.94 4.07
C PRO A 960 -1.26 -13.26 2.73
N TRP A 961 -2.06 -12.31 2.23
CA TRP A 961 -1.70 -11.53 1.02
C TRP A 961 -0.44 -10.66 1.24
N MET A 962 -0.27 -10.12 2.46
CA MET A 962 0.84 -9.24 2.79
C MET A 962 2.12 -10.06 2.96
N LYS A 963 1.98 -11.25 3.56
CA LYS A 963 3.05 -12.26 3.60
C LYS A 963 3.52 -12.63 2.20
N GLU A 964 2.59 -12.94 1.29
CA GLU A 964 2.94 -13.23 -0.10
C GLU A 964 3.66 -12.06 -0.77
N SER A 965 3.19 -10.81 -0.58
CA SER A 965 3.85 -9.63 -1.13
C SER A 965 5.29 -9.48 -0.62
N ILE A 966 5.53 -9.65 0.69
CA ILE A 966 6.89 -9.62 1.28
C ILE A 966 7.76 -10.73 0.66
N TYR A 967 7.23 -11.96 0.61
CA TYR A 967 7.92 -13.12 0.06
C TYR A 967 8.33 -12.93 -1.42
N LEU A 968 7.47 -12.32 -2.24
CA LEU A 968 7.75 -12.07 -3.65
C LEU A 968 8.77 -10.94 -3.86
N ARG A 969 8.75 -9.90 -3.02
CA ARG A 969 9.67 -8.76 -3.09
C ARG A 969 11.08 -9.11 -2.64
N SER A 970 11.22 -9.93 -1.60
CA SER A 970 12.49 -10.19 -0.92
C SER A 970 13.68 -10.48 -1.85
N PRO A 971 13.60 -11.35 -2.87
CA PRO A 971 14.72 -11.61 -3.77
C PRO A 971 15.24 -10.39 -4.55
N HIS A 972 14.33 -9.49 -4.94
CA HIS A 972 14.71 -8.25 -5.63
C HIS A 972 15.44 -7.30 -4.68
N ILE A 973 15.09 -7.32 -3.39
CA ILE A 973 15.77 -6.55 -2.36
C ILE A 973 17.13 -7.19 -2.02
N HIS A 974 17.24 -8.53 -2.02
CA HIS A 974 18.48 -9.24 -1.71
C HIS A 974 19.64 -8.82 -2.61
N ILE A 975 19.43 -8.73 -3.92
CA ILE A 975 20.49 -8.29 -4.84
C ILE A 975 20.91 -6.84 -4.60
N LEU A 976 19.95 -5.97 -4.26
CA LEU A 976 20.25 -4.59 -3.87
C LEU A 976 21.05 -4.52 -2.57
N ASN A 977 20.74 -5.38 -1.59
CA ASN A 977 21.54 -5.50 -0.37
C ASN A 977 22.97 -5.95 -0.66
N LEU A 978 23.17 -6.96 -1.53
CA LEU A 978 24.50 -7.42 -1.90
C LEU A 978 25.30 -6.35 -2.65
N LEU A 979 24.66 -5.62 -3.59
CA LEU A 979 25.26 -4.48 -4.27
C LEU A 979 25.58 -3.33 -3.30
N GLN A 980 24.72 -3.08 -2.31
CA GLN A 980 24.95 -2.07 -1.29
C GLN A 980 26.19 -2.39 -0.45
N VAL A 981 26.40 -3.66 -0.09
CA VAL A 981 27.62 -4.11 0.61
C VAL A 981 28.87 -3.86 -0.25
N GLU A 982 28.82 -4.17 -1.55
CA GLU A 982 29.95 -3.88 -2.45
C GLU A 982 30.19 -2.37 -2.60
N ALA A 983 29.13 -1.57 -2.67
CA ALA A 983 29.22 -0.12 -2.73
C ALA A 983 29.87 0.48 -1.47
N ILE A 984 29.47 0.01 -0.29
CA ILE A 984 30.05 0.40 1.00
C ILE A 984 31.55 0.08 1.03
N LYS A 985 31.94 -1.14 0.67
CA LYS A 985 33.36 -1.57 0.69
C LYS A 985 34.24 -0.72 -0.22
N ARG A 986 33.70 -0.21 -1.31
CA ARG A 986 34.43 0.57 -2.32
C ARG A 986 34.23 2.09 -2.17
N SER A 987 33.43 2.52 -1.20
CA SER A 987 32.98 3.93 -1.08
C SER A 987 32.34 4.49 -2.36
N ASP A 988 31.62 3.65 -3.10
CA ASP A 988 30.90 4.05 -4.32
C ASP A 988 29.57 4.71 -3.98
N GLU A 989 29.55 6.04 -3.96
CA GLU A 989 28.36 6.80 -3.64
C GLU A 989 27.19 6.61 -4.63
N ALA A 990 27.47 6.36 -5.91
CA ALA A 990 26.43 6.31 -6.93
C ALA A 990 25.61 5.02 -6.80
N LEU A 991 26.29 3.88 -6.71
CA LEU A 991 25.65 2.59 -6.46
C LEU A 991 25.01 2.55 -5.08
N LEU A 992 25.65 3.15 -4.07
CA LEU A 992 25.08 3.23 -2.73
C LEU A 992 23.74 3.98 -2.74
N LYS A 993 23.67 5.17 -3.36
CA LYS A 993 22.42 5.92 -3.50
C LYS A 993 21.33 5.10 -4.18
N GLU A 994 21.65 4.46 -5.31
CA GLU A 994 20.69 3.65 -6.06
C GLU A 994 20.11 2.50 -5.22
N THR A 995 20.98 1.75 -4.54
CA THR A 995 20.56 0.63 -3.68
C THR A 995 19.73 1.10 -2.48
N ILE A 996 20.06 2.25 -1.87
CA ILE A 996 19.27 2.82 -0.78
C ILE A 996 17.85 3.12 -1.19
N VAL A 997 17.67 3.75 -2.37
CA VAL A 997 16.34 4.02 -2.93
C VAL A 997 15.61 2.70 -3.14
N GLY A 998 16.21 1.77 -3.89
CA GLY A 998 15.59 0.49 -4.22
C GLY A 998 15.19 -0.32 -2.99
N ILE A 999 16.06 -0.42 -1.97
CA ILE A 999 15.76 -1.15 -0.72
C ILE A 999 14.65 -0.44 0.06
N ALA A 1000 14.66 0.89 0.16
CA ALA A 1000 13.59 1.63 0.83
C ALA A 1000 12.24 1.40 0.13
N CYS A 1001 12.22 1.40 -1.21
CA CYS A 1001 11.02 1.18 -2.01
C CYS A 1001 10.48 -0.25 -1.90
N GLY A 1002 11.38 -1.24 -1.82
CA GLY A 1002 11.02 -2.64 -1.60
C GLY A 1002 10.53 -2.92 -0.18
N MET A 1003 11.23 -2.37 0.83
CA MET A 1003 10.91 -2.53 2.24
C MET A 1003 9.66 -1.77 2.65
N MET A 1004 9.33 -0.67 1.97
CA MET A 1004 8.21 0.20 2.34
C MET A 1004 8.30 0.59 3.83
N THR A 1005 7.19 0.49 4.55
CA THR A 1005 7.11 0.84 5.97
C THR A 1005 7.58 -0.30 6.87
N THR A 1006 8.38 0.03 7.90
CA THR A 1006 9.12 -0.97 8.69
C THR A 1006 9.11 -0.77 10.21
N GLY A 1007 8.56 0.33 10.71
CA GLY A 1007 8.49 0.62 12.15
C GLY A 1007 8.26 2.09 12.42
#